data_AF-A0A6A5CAB5-F1
#
_entry.id   AF-A0A6A5CAB5-F1
#
_cell.length_a   1.000
_cell.length_b   1.000
_cell.length_c   1.000
_cell.angle_alpha   90.00
_cell.angle_beta   90.00
_cell.angle_gamma   90.00
#
_symmetry.space_group_name_H-M   'P 1'
#
loop_
_entity.id
_entity.type
_entity.pdbx_description
1 polymer ?
#
loop_
_entity_poly.entity_id
_entity_poly.type
_entity_poly.pdbx_seq_one_letter_code
_entity_poly.pdbx_strand_id
1 'polypeptide(L)'
;MSWLQIIHGDRDRCCQTHSKTFYLLLTALLFLSMEITVIHSQRFQPQSPNTLLQTFSNVKTLNLLSILSDPKSSQEILKTSRVIGVSEYVFLFVWRNKFMQRFKHIVQKPETLNDLFDKISPMMTNDSSSNSSSSPPILAISSDSSYFRIFNEPFMKSQFPGNYNIKTKAISSNRDCLTGNTMVDVDAFIQTSSPSVFKRFKDNAEIIDHTGQWTSLQDLWIYPLSPRIVFLLPIVNPMESWNETLVVSFLQNAIQNQTKYLNIPQECGNENILNRDSAWMKYGFSFLNFTPYDMDVFGKLWNVSILYDQKYLSQVFQSGELGSVTFNQTIDSVLSMISASNCNYCPYSICIDLDEQDYASYIAIGITILYYIIFFSTGMFKNYAMKRRLILPYLPIFGILRNWSNTSLSQRVCFSLFRIVPLGSVLVVVAVYFATTIRFFYLRNLYTFMTKTTSRDSWTKVHRVMGSALAGILLSVLAALVFNIVVLIPISSSLVVMEIYQGINYTGVAVVILAVLMSTGTFIVDAILNRTNIKRFGIYKFLLFDDPFYLRIDLICTVLILLFLIIYIITSTIVGVVYAVMDVFISICIIQVCGGNVMLLELAKHVLFKKRKAENGELEHLMRHNKEFYALISEYSAKEFSYENIAFF
;
A
#
# COMPACT_ATOMS: atom_id res chain seq x y z
N MET A 1 -50.12 -18.96 51.41
CA MET A 1 -48.67 -19.00 51.08
C MET A 1 -48.49 -19.69 49.73
N SER A 2 -47.50 -19.24 48.96
CA SER A 2 -47.05 -19.66 47.62
C SER A 2 -47.92 -19.33 46.39
N TRP A 3 -47.89 -18.05 46.00
CA TRP A 3 -47.99 -17.57 44.61
C TRP A 3 -46.80 -16.62 44.38
N LEU A 4 -45.65 -17.13 43.91
CA LEU A 4 -44.51 -16.33 43.42
C LEU A 4 -43.45 -17.25 42.80
N GLN A 5 -43.67 -17.73 41.57
CA GLN A 5 -42.63 -18.45 40.82
C GLN A 5 -42.76 -18.41 39.27
N ILE A 6 -43.26 -17.32 38.67
CA ILE A 6 -43.45 -17.26 37.19
C ILE A 6 -42.82 -16.03 36.48
N ILE A 7 -42.08 -15.12 37.15
CA ILE A 7 -41.61 -13.87 36.47
C ILE A 7 -40.07 -13.74 36.31
N HIS A 8 -39.31 -14.86 36.24
CA HIS A 8 -37.86 -14.77 35.97
C HIS A 8 -37.31 -15.71 34.88
N GLY A 9 -38.15 -16.13 33.92
CA GLY A 9 -37.78 -17.18 32.97
C GLY A 9 -37.08 -16.80 31.66
N ASP A 10 -37.16 -15.57 31.14
CA ASP A 10 -36.99 -15.38 29.68
C ASP A 10 -36.07 -14.25 29.17
N ARG A 11 -35.18 -13.68 29.99
CA ARG A 11 -34.23 -12.64 29.52
C ARG A 11 -32.80 -13.10 29.18
N ASP A 12 -32.41 -14.33 29.53
CA ASP A 12 -31.00 -14.75 29.43
C ASP A 12 -30.64 -15.55 28.16
N ARG A 13 -31.60 -15.97 27.32
CA ARG A 13 -31.31 -16.81 26.14
C ARG A 13 -30.79 -16.07 24.91
N CYS A 14 -30.97 -14.75 24.80
CA CYS A 14 -30.52 -14.01 23.61
C CYS A 14 -29.05 -13.57 23.65
N CYS A 15 -28.41 -13.52 24.83
CA CYS A 15 -27.03 -13.07 24.99
C CYS A 15 -25.98 -14.21 24.91
N GLN A 16 -26.38 -15.47 25.07
CA GLN A 16 -25.42 -16.60 25.04
C GLN A 16 -25.03 -17.04 23.61
N THR A 17 -25.88 -16.83 22.61
CA THR A 17 -25.61 -17.26 21.23
C THR A 17 -24.61 -16.36 20.50
N HIS A 18 -24.56 -15.06 20.78
CA HIS A 18 -23.56 -14.15 20.17
C HIS A 18 -22.14 -14.31 20.76
N SER A 19 -22.02 -14.79 22.00
CA SER A 19 -20.72 -15.02 22.65
C SER A 19 -19.96 -16.21 22.04
N LYS A 20 -20.65 -17.31 21.73
CA LYS A 20 -20.03 -18.52 21.18
C LYS A 20 -19.47 -18.32 19.77
N THR A 21 -20.18 -17.58 18.91
CA THR A 21 -19.71 -17.26 17.55
C THR A 21 -18.50 -16.33 17.55
N PHE A 22 -18.43 -15.41 18.52
CA PHE A 22 -17.29 -14.50 18.69
C PHE A 22 -16.05 -15.23 19.22
N TYR A 23 -16.21 -16.18 20.16
CA TYR A 23 -15.10 -17.00 20.66
C TYR A 23 -14.48 -17.89 19.57
N LEU A 24 -15.30 -18.46 18.68
CA LEU A 24 -14.85 -19.27 17.53
C LEU A 24 -14.08 -18.42 16.49
N LEU A 25 -14.53 -17.19 16.23
CA LEU A 25 -13.83 -16.28 15.33
C LEU A 25 -12.49 -15.79 15.93
N LEU A 26 -12.46 -15.54 17.24
CA LEU A 26 -11.26 -15.09 17.96
C LEU A 26 -10.22 -16.20 18.11
N THR A 27 -10.63 -17.45 18.34
CA THR A 27 -9.71 -18.60 18.39
C THR A 27 -9.16 -18.95 17.02
N ALA A 28 -9.95 -18.83 15.94
CA ALA A 28 -9.45 -18.97 14.57
C ALA A 28 -8.40 -17.90 14.22
N LEU A 29 -8.60 -16.66 14.65
CA LEU A 29 -7.65 -15.55 14.43
C LEU A 29 -6.38 -15.67 15.28
N LEU A 30 -6.47 -16.20 16.51
CA LEU A 30 -5.31 -16.40 17.38
C LEU A 30 -4.46 -17.60 16.93
N PHE A 31 -5.06 -18.68 16.41
CA PHE A 31 -4.32 -19.83 15.88
C PHE A 31 -3.53 -19.51 14.60
N LEU A 32 -3.96 -18.54 13.81
CA LEU A 32 -3.24 -18.04 12.63
C LEU A 32 -2.02 -17.17 12.98
N SER A 33 -1.86 -16.75 14.24
CA SER A 33 -0.84 -15.77 14.68
C SER A 33 0.38 -16.35 15.39
N MET A 34 0.40 -17.66 15.67
CA MET A 34 1.47 -18.31 16.45
C MET A 34 2.24 -19.34 15.60
N GLU A 35 3.05 -18.85 14.65
CA GLU A 35 4.21 -19.59 14.12
C GLU A 35 5.10 -18.66 13.29
N ILE A 36 5.89 -17.79 13.94
CA ILE A 36 6.98 -17.06 13.26
C ILE A 36 8.20 -17.04 14.17
N THR A 37 9.17 -17.90 13.84
CA THR A 37 10.51 -17.90 14.42
C THR A 37 11.36 -16.84 13.72
N VAL A 38 11.92 -15.92 14.49
CA VAL A 38 12.63 -14.72 14.01
C VAL A 38 14.09 -15.03 13.72
N ILE A 39 14.57 -14.69 12.52
CA ILE A 39 16.00 -14.61 12.19
C ILE A 39 16.30 -13.16 11.80
N HIS A 40 17.27 -12.56 12.49
CA HIS A 40 17.73 -11.18 12.27
C HIS A 40 18.62 -11.09 11.02
N SER A 41 18.36 -10.12 10.15
CA SER A 41 19.28 -9.68 9.10
C SER A 41 19.33 -8.14 9.09
N GLN A 42 20.54 -7.58 9.10
CA GLN A 42 20.78 -6.14 8.98
C GLN A 42 20.84 -5.76 7.49
N ARG A 43 20.13 -4.70 7.10
CA ARG A 43 20.17 -4.19 5.72
C ARG A 43 20.80 -2.80 5.58
N PHE A 44 21.59 -2.70 4.52
CA PHE A 44 22.07 -1.46 3.91
C PHE A 44 21.03 -0.92 2.92
N GLN A 45 20.72 0.38 3.00
CA GLN A 45 19.89 1.08 2.03
C GLN A 45 20.70 1.46 0.78
N PRO A 46 20.23 1.16 -0.45
CA PRO A 46 20.81 1.72 -1.65
C PRO A 46 20.33 3.17 -1.85
N GLN A 47 21.27 4.10 -2.00
CA GLN A 47 20.98 5.48 -2.37
C GLN A 47 20.37 5.55 -3.78
N SER A 48 19.23 6.23 -3.91
CA SER A 48 18.60 6.50 -5.19
C SER A 48 19.41 7.53 -6.00
N PRO A 49 19.69 7.31 -7.29
CA PRO A 49 20.27 8.35 -8.13
C PRO A 49 19.17 9.32 -8.56
N ASN A 50 18.99 10.41 -7.81
CA ASN A 50 18.20 11.53 -8.29
C ASN A 50 18.92 12.16 -9.49
N THR A 51 18.12 12.48 -10.51
CA THR A 51 18.48 13.19 -11.73
C THR A 51 19.42 14.36 -11.46
N LEU A 52 20.68 14.15 -11.79
CA LEU A 52 21.70 15.19 -11.84
C LEU A 52 22.58 14.87 -13.03
N LEU A 53 22.65 15.81 -13.97
CA LEU A 53 23.73 15.90 -14.94
C LEU A 53 25.02 16.11 -14.12
N GLN A 54 25.58 15.05 -13.53
CA GLN A 54 26.87 15.13 -12.85
C GLN A 54 27.93 15.25 -13.94
N THR A 55 28.27 16.48 -14.30
CA THR A 55 29.47 16.80 -15.06
C THR A 55 30.68 16.51 -14.18
N PHE A 56 31.16 15.26 -14.21
CA PHE A 56 32.57 15.00 -13.92
C PHE A 56 33.38 15.54 -15.09
N SER A 57 33.68 16.83 -14.95
CA SER A 57 34.31 17.81 -15.84
C SER A 57 34.09 17.77 -17.36
N ASN A 58 33.84 16.66 -18.06
CA ASN A 58 33.59 16.64 -19.52
C ASN A 58 32.75 15.47 -20.05
N VAL A 59 32.53 14.40 -19.27
CA VAL A 59 31.66 13.28 -19.69
C VAL A 59 30.21 13.59 -19.30
N LYS A 60 29.29 13.53 -20.27
CA LYS A 60 27.86 13.68 -20.03
C LYS A 60 27.21 12.30 -19.95
N THR A 61 26.41 12.09 -18.92
CA THR A 61 25.54 10.92 -18.81
C THR A 61 24.15 11.29 -19.32
N LEU A 62 23.71 10.68 -20.41
CA LEU A 62 22.38 10.89 -20.96
C LEU A 62 21.48 9.71 -20.59
N ASN A 63 20.42 9.99 -19.81
CA ASN A 63 19.36 9.02 -19.56
C ASN A 63 18.31 9.13 -20.67
N LEU A 64 18.11 8.07 -21.44
CA LEU A 64 17.27 8.09 -22.63
C LEU A 64 15.78 8.29 -22.32
N LEU A 65 15.35 8.03 -21.08
CA LEU A 65 14.01 8.42 -20.63
C LEU A 65 13.82 9.94 -20.58
N SER A 66 14.88 10.72 -20.37
CA SER A 66 14.80 12.19 -20.42
C SER A 66 14.66 12.72 -21.86
N ILE A 67 15.04 11.93 -22.87
CA ILE A 67 14.81 12.29 -24.27
C ILE A 67 13.32 12.40 -24.58
N LEU A 68 12.48 11.59 -23.93
CA LEU A 68 11.03 11.67 -24.11
C LEU A 68 10.45 13.04 -23.72
N SER A 69 11.06 13.72 -22.74
CA SER A 69 10.65 15.06 -22.38
C SER A 69 11.15 16.14 -23.34
N ASP A 70 12.29 15.91 -24.01
CA ASP A 70 12.86 16.84 -24.99
C ASP A 70 13.67 16.10 -26.09
N PRO A 71 12.99 15.61 -27.15
CA PRO A 71 13.64 14.82 -28.18
C PRO A 71 14.63 15.62 -29.02
N LYS A 72 14.39 16.93 -29.22
CA LYS A 72 15.23 17.77 -30.08
C LYS A 72 16.57 18.05 -29.43
N SER A 73 16.57 18.51 -28.18
CA SER A 73 17.80 18.79 -27.43
C SER A 73 18.69 17.55 -27.34
N SER A 74 18.07 16.40 -27.09
CA SER A 74 18.82 15.16 -26.94
C SER A 74 19.39 14.62 -28.25
N GLN A 75 18.66 14.77 -29.36
CA GLN A 75 19.19 14.48 -30.71
C GLN A 75 20.36 15.40 -31.06
N GLU A 76 20.30 16.68 -30.69
CA GLU A 76 21.39 17.63 -30.88
C GLU A 76 22.63 17.21 -30.07
N ILE A 77 22.45 16.86 -28.79
CA ILE A 77 23.53 16.34 -27.94
C ILE A 77 24.17 15.09 -28.55
N LEU A 78 23.39 14.15 -29.08
CA LEU A 78 23.90 12.94 -29.72
C LEU A 78 24.67 13.23 -31.02
N LYS A 79 24.22 14.21 -31.82
CA LYS A 79 24.92 14.65 -33.04
C LYS A 79 26.25 15.34 -32.74
N THR A 80 26.34 16.06 -31.64
CA THR A 80 27.54 16.79 -31.23
C THR A 80 28.45 15.99 -30.27
N SER A 81 28.18 14.71 -30.05
CA SER A 81 28.93 13.90 -29.08
C SER A 81 29.32 12.54 -29.65
N ARG A 82 30.40 11.96 -29.14
CA ARG A 82 30.78 10.56 -29.34
C ARG A 82 30.27 9.74 -28.17
N VAL A 83 29.68 8.59 -28.46
CA VAL A 83 29.35 7.59 -27.46
C VAL A 83 30.64 6.87 -27.08
N ILE A 84 31.00 6.93 -25.80
CA ILE A 84 32.21 6.26 -25.27
C ILE A 84 31.86 5.00 -24.46
N GLY A 85 30.58 4.79 -24.20
CA GLY A 85 30.07 3.62 -23.50
C GLY A 85 28.56 3.72 -23.29
N VAL A 86 27.96 2.60 -22.92
CA VAL A 86 26.54 2.50 -22.59
C VAL A 86 26.39 1.71 -21.29
N SER A 87 25.35 2.01 -20.53
CA SER A 87 24.99 1.32 -19.30
C SER A 87 23.49 1.16 -19.21
N GLU A 88 23.05 -0.01 -18.75
CA GLU A 88 21.64 -0.39 -18.67
C GLU A 88 20.95 -0.42 -20.03
N TYR A 89 20.16 -1.46 -20.28
CA TYR A 89 19.37 -1.58 -21.50
C TYR A 89 17.90 -1.69 -21.15
N VAL A 90 17.09 -1.24 -22.11
CA VAL A 90 15.72 -1.69 -22.26
C VAL A 90 15.76 -2.95 -23.11
N PHE A 91 15.20 -4.03 -22.57
CA PHE A 91 15.18 -5.34 -23.20
C PHE A 91 13.75 -5.71 -23.60
N LEU A 92 13.63 -6.41 -24.73
CA LEU A 92 12.46 -7.20 -25.07
C LEU A 92 12.72 -8.62 -24.58
N PHE A 93 11.87 -9.08 -23.67
CA PHE A 93 11.86 -10.45 -23.20
C PHE A 93 10.70 -11.17 -23.87
N VAL A 94 10.98 -12.27 -24.56
CA VAL A 94 9.99 -13.06 -25.30
C VAL A 94 9.91 -14.45 -24.69
N TRP A 95 8.73 -14.88 -24.29
CA TRP A 95 8.51 -16.22 -23.75
C TRP A 95 8.67 -17.27 -24.84
N ARG A 96 9.80 -17.98 -24.87
CA ARG A 96 10.10 -19.03 -25.84
C ARG A 96 8.95 -20.02 -25.96
N ASN A 97 8.48 -20.60 -24.85
CA ASN A 97 7.45 -21.64 -24.93
C ASN A 97 6.12 -21.10 -25.45
N LYS A 98 5.66 -19.94 -24.98
CA LYS A 98 4.40 -19.32 -25.42
C LYS A 98 4.46 -18.87 -26.88
N PHE A 99 5.58 -18.27 -27.23
CA PHE A 99 5.86 -17.82 -28.58
C PHE A 99 5.89 -19.03 -29.53
N MET A 100 6.60 -20.10 -29.20
CA MET A 100 6.69 -21.32 -30.01
C MET A 100 5.34 -22.05 -30.11
N GLN A 101 4.54 -22.07 -29.05
CA GLN A 101 3.18 -22.63 -29.06
C GLN A 101 2.24 -21.84 -29.99
N ARG A 102 2.37 -20.51 -30.02
CA ARG A 102 1.55 -19.61 -30.84
C ARG A 102 2.01 -19.60 -32.30
N PHE A 103 3.32 -19.62 -32.52
CA PHE A 103 3.98 -19.62 -33.83
C PHE A 103 4.60 -20.99 -34.12
N LYS A 104 3.75 -22.03 -34.05
CA LYS A 104 4.08 -23.40 -34.48
C LYS A 104 4.86 -23.27 -35.79
N HIS A 105 6.03 -23.92 -35.90
CA HIS A 105 6.99 -23.89 -37.03
C HIS A 105 8.29 -23.09 -36.82
N ILE A 106 8.38 -22.18 -35.86
CA ILE A 106 9.70 -21.67 -35.45
C ILE A 106 10.31 -22.76 -34.57
N VAL A 107 11.41 -23.40 -34.99
CA VAL A 107 12.05 -24.51 -34.24
C VAL A 107 13.37 -24.06 -33.58
N GLN A 108 14.00 -23.01 -34.12
CA GLN A 108 15.31 -22.55 -33.70
C GLN A 108 15.23 -21.14 -33.09
N LYS A 109 16.04 -20.91 -32.05
CA LYS A 109 16.22 -19.59 -31.41
C LYS A 109 16.62 -18.59 -32.51
N PRO A 110 15.90 -17.48 -32.67
CA PRO A 110 16.34 -16.45 -33.57
C PRO A 110 17.59 -15.76 -33.03
N GLU A 111 18.63 -15.66 -33.85
CA GLU A 111 19.94 -15.14 -33.43
C GLU A 111 19.89 -13.63 -33.19
N THR A 112 19.06 -12.93 -33.95
CA THR A 112 18.86 -11.48 -33.86
C THR A 112 17.38 -11.14 -33.73
N LEU A 113 17.10 -9.92 -33.30
CA LEU A 113 15.73 -9.41 -33.27
C LEU A 113 15.12 -9.39 -34.68
N ASN A 114 15.89 -9.01 -35.70
CA ASN A 114 15.42 -9.05 -37.09
C ASN A 114 15.11 -10.48 -37.53
N ASP A 115 15.96 -11.46 -37.20
CA ASP A 115 15.70 -12.87 -37.49
C ASP A 115 14.43 -13.40 -36.80
N LEU A 116 14.12 -12.92 -35.58
CA LEU A 116 12.85 -13.23 -34.92
C LEU A 116 11.67 -12.75 -35.76
N PHE A 117 11.70 -11.50 -36.24
CA PHE A 117 10.58 -10.93 -36.99
C PHE A 117 10.50 -11.41 -38.44
N ASP A 118 11.64 -11.60 -39.10
CA ASP A 118 11.74 -12.15 -40.45
C ASP A 118 11.20 -13.58 -40.48
N LYS A 119 11.36 -14.36 -39.40
CA LYS A 119 10.75 -15.69 -39.27
C LYS A 119 9.23 -15.66 -39.04
N ILE A 120 8.70 -14.60 -38.43
CA ILE A 120 7.25 -14.42 -38.20
C ILE A 120 6.54 -13.94 -39.47
N SER A 121 7.14 -13.00 -40.20
CA SER A 121 6.54 -12.30 -41.34
C SER A 121 5.93 -13.21 -42.43
N PRO A 122 6.64 -14.24 -42.96
CA PRO A 122 6.12 -15.09 -44.03
C PRO A 122 5.04 -16.08 -43.58
N MET A 123 4.94 -16.38 -42.28
CA MET A 123 3.90 -17.28 -41.77
C MET A 123 2.51 -16.67 -41.80
N MET A 124 2.40 -15.34 -41.88
CA MET A 124 1.11 -14.64 -41.83
C MET A 124 0.59 -14.20 -43.20
N THR A 125 1.47 -14.08 -44.19
CA THR A 125 1.07 -13.69 -45.55
C THR A 125 0.50 -14.88 -46.33
N ASN A 126 0.97 -16.11 -46.06
CA ASN A 126 0.54 -17.31 -46.77
C ASN A 126 -0.83 -17.86 -46.35
N ASP A 127 -1.38 -17.43 -45.21
CA ASP A 127 -2.71 -17.88 -44.76
C ASP A 127 -3.88 -17.09 -45.39
N SER A 128 -3.57 -16.12 -46.26
CA SER A 128 -4.57 -15.35 -47.03
C SER A 128 -5.33 -16.17 -48.09
N SER A 129 -4.93 -17.42 -48.32
CA SER A 129 -5.60 -18.35 -49.24
C SER A 129 -6.56 -19.33 -48.56
N SER A 130 -6.62 -19.36 -47.22
CA SER A 130 -7.57 -20.16 -46.47
C SER A 130 -8.75 -19.26 -46.02
N ASN A 131 -9.96 -19.51 -46.54
CA ASN A 131 -11.19 -18.78 -46.20
C ASN A 131 -11.64 -18.97 -44.73
N SER A 132 -10.77 -19.38 -43.81
CA SER A 132 -11.07 -19.43 -42.38
C SER A 132 -10.95 -18.04 -41.78
N SER A 133 -12.04 -17.56 -41.20
CA SER A 133 -12.18 -16.29 -40.48
C SER A 133 -11.40 -16.25 -39.15
N SER A 134 -10.20 -16.82 -39.10
CA SER A 134 -9.32 -16.73 -37.94
C SER A 134 -8.67 -15.35 -37.93
N SER A 135 -9.06 -14.53 -36.95
CA SER A 135 -8.40 -13.26 -36.65
C SER A 135 -6.87 -13.43 -36.61
N PRO A 136 -6.09 -12.49 -37.18
CA PRO A 136 -4.64 -12.59 -37.20
C PRO A 136 -4.10 -12.81 -35.78
N PRO A 137 -3.05 -13.62 -35.60
CA PRO A 137 -2.47 -13.87 -34.29
C PRO A 137 -2.02 -12.54 -33.67
N ILE A 138 -2.52 -12.28 -32.46
CA ILE A 138 -2.21 -11.07 -31.70
C ILE A 138 -0.88 -11.32 -30.98
N LEU A 139 0.10 -10.43 -31.18
CA LEU A 139 1.30 -10.39 -30.35
C LEU A 139 1.02 -9.43 -29.19
N ALA A 140 0.84 -9.99 -28.00
CA ALA A 140 0.63 -9.18 -26.81
C ALA A 140 2.00 -8.78 -26.26
N ILE A 141 2.27 -7.48 -26.20
CA ILE A 141 3.51 -6.93 -25.64
C ILE A 141 3.15 -6.08 -24.45
N SER A 142 3.65 -6.39 -23.26
CA SER A 142 3.50 -5.47 -22.13
C SER A 142 4.71 -4.56 -21.98
N SER A 143 4.52 -3.32 -21.57
CA SER A 143 5.63 -2.41 -21.32
C SER A 143 5.32 -1.56 -20.09
N ASP A 144 6.35 -1.19 -19.31
CA ASP A 144 6.20 -0.13 -18.31
C ASP A 144 5.59 1.12 -18.97
N SER A 145 4.69 1.82 -18.27
CA SER A 145 4.04 3.04 -18.80
C SER A 145 5.05 4.09 -19.27
N SER A 146 6.23 4.10 -18.65
CA SER A 146 7.40 4.93 -19.01
C SER A 146 7.93 4.63 -20.41
N TYR A 147 8.00 3.34 -20.78
CA TYR A 147 8.54 2.85 -22.05
C TYR A 147 7.46 2.69 -23.11
N PHE A 148 6.20 2.52 -22.72
CA PHE A 148 5.04 2.43 -23.62
C PHE A 148 4.96 3.62 -24.59
N ARG A 149 5.40 4.81 -24.16
CA ARG A 149 5.43 6.01 -25.03
C ARG A 149 6.49 5.91 -26.14
N ILE A 150 7.62 5.26 -25.88
CA ILE A 150 8.71 5.05 -26.85
C ILE A 150 8.35 3.90 -27.77
N PHE A 151 8.02 2.76 -27.18
CA PHE A 151 7.72 1.51 -27.86
C PHE A 151 6.21 1.39 -28.09
N ASN A 152 5.60 2.47 -28.58
CA ASN A 152 4.19 2.48 -28.91
C ASN A 152 3.92 1.62 -30.15
N GLU A 153 2.65 1.34 -30.41
CA GLU A 153 2.24 0.51 -31.54
C GLU A 153 2.80 1.04 -32.90
N PRO A 154 2.75 2.35 -33.23
CA PRO A 154 3.38 2.87 -34.44
C PRO A 154 4.88 2.59 -34.53
N PHE A 155 5.62 2.80 -33.44
CA PHE A 155 7.06 2.52 -33.42
C PHE A 155 7.33 1.04 -33.64
N MET A 156 6.66 0.18 -32.88
CA MET A 156 6.83 -1.27 -33.02
C MET A 156 6.43 -1.73 -34.43
N LYS A 157 5.34 -1.23 -35.01
CA LYS A 157 4.97 -1.51 -36.40
C LYS A 157 5.98 -0.99 -37.43
N SER A 158 6.64 0.14 -37.15
CA SER A 158 7.67 0.70 -38.04
C SER A 158 8.96 -0.12 -38.05
N GLN A 159 9.33 -0.66 -36.89
CA GLN A 159 10.52 -1.52 -36.78
C GLN A 159 10.26 -2.93 -37.31
N PHE A 160 9.00 -3.36 -37.25
CA PHE A 160 8.60 -4.73 -37.52
C PHE A 160 7.43 -4.72 -38.52
N PRO A 161 7.70 -4.53 -39.82
CA PRO A 161 6.64 -4.48 -40.82
C PRO A 161 5.96 -5.86 -40.98
N GLY A 162 4.64 -5.94 -40.72
CA GLY A 162 3.86 -7.16 -40.89
C GLY A 162 2.36 -7.02 -40.56
N ASN A 163 1.54 -7.98 -41.01
CA ASN A 163 0.08 -8.02 -40.78
C ASN A 163 -0.26 -8.62 -39.40
N TYR A 164 0.18 -8.00 -38.31
CA TYR A 164 -0.14 -8.47 -36.96
C TYR A 164 -0.68 -7.33 -36.08
N ASN A 165 -1.53 -7.71 -35.13
CA ASN A 165 -2.08 -6.79 -34.14
C ASN A 165 -1.19 -6.81 -32.90
N ILE A 166 -0.47 -5.72 -32.66
CA ILE A 166 0.27 -5.51 -31.42
C ILE A 166 -0.71 -4.96 -30.40
N LYS A 167 -1.00 -5.74 -29.36
CA LYS A 167 -1.69 -5.19 -28.19
C LYS A 167 -0.65 -4.83 -27.16
N THR A 168 -0.43 -3.53 -26.99
CA THR A 168 0.41 -3.04 -25.92
C THR A 168 -0.41 -2.91 -24.63
N LYS A 169 0.06 -3.51 -23.53
CA LYS A 169 -0.55 -3.36 -22.19
C LYS A 169 0.46 -2.72 -21.24
N ALA A 170 0.02 -1.76 -20.43
CA ALA A 170 0.87 -1.26 -19.36
C ALA A 170 1.12 -2.38 -18.34
N ILE A 171 2.38 -2.56 -17.93
CA ILE A 171 2.73 -3.46 -16.83
C ILE A 171 2.37 -2.75 -15.53
N SER A 172 1.38 -3.26 -14.79
CA SER A 172 1.13 -2.77 -13.43
C SER A 172 2.34 -3.12 -12.56
N SER A 173 2.85 -2.14 -11.83
CA SER A 173 4.08 -2.31 -11.03
C SER A 173 3.94 -3.28 -9.86
N ASN A 174 2.70 -3.60 -9.47
CA ASN A 174 2.37 -4.44 -8.33
C ASN A 174 1.64 -5.71 -8.80
N ARG A 175 1.97 -6.85 -8.16
CA ARG A 175 1.18 -8.07 -8.24
C ARG A 175 -0.18 -7.77 -7.61
N ASP A 176 -1.22 -7.80 -8.43
CA ASP A 176 -2.58 -7.70 -7.95
C ASP A 176 -3.23 -9.06 -8.13
N CYS A 177 -3.72 -9.66 -7.04
CA CYS A 177 -4.38 -10.96 -7.11
C CYS A 177 -5.64 -10.91 -7.98
N LEU A 178 -6.19 -9.72 -8.22
CA LEU A 178 -7.36 -9.51 -9.06
C LEU A 178 -7.03 -9.51 -10.56
N THR A 179 -5.91 -8.91 -10.96
CA THR A 179 -5.54 -8.77 -12.38
C THR A 179 -4.51 -9.80 -12.84
N GLY A 180 -3.95 -10.59 -11.93
CA GLY A 180 -2.93 -11.58 -12.22
C GLY A 180 -1.56 -10.95 -12.49
N ASN A 181 -0.62 -11.75 -13.01
CA ASN A 181 0.66 -11.22 -13.43
C ASN A 181 0.61 -10.88 -14.93
N THR A 182 0.56 -9.59 -15.25
CA THR A 182 0.50 -9.12 -16.63
C THR A 182 1.73 -9.53 -17.46
N MET A 183 2.87 -9.86 -16.84
CA MET A 183 4.06 -10.35 -17.56
C MET A 183 3.91 -11.80 -18.04
N VAL A 184 3.03 -12.57 -17.39
CA VAL A 184 2.72 -13.95 -17.81
C VAL A 184 1.61 -13.94 -18.86
N ASP A 185 0.64 -13.02 -18.79
CA ASP A 185 -0.48 -13.02 -19.74
C ASP A 185 -0.11 -12.58 -21.17
N VAL A 186 1.14 -12.16 -21.38
CA VAL A 186 1.65 -11.65 -22.67
C VAL A 186 2.69 -12.59 -23.28
N ASP A 187 2.92 -12.43 -24.59
CA ASP A 187 3.94 -13.21 -25.32
C ASP A 187 5.33 -12.64 -25.12
N ALA A 188 5.40 -11.31 -24.99
CA ALA A 188 6.63 -10.58 -24.75
C ALA A 188 6.40 -9.37 -23.84
N PHE A 189 7.47 -8.87 -23.24
CA PHE A 189 7.42 -7.64 -22.47
C PHE A 189 8.71 -6.82 -22.57
N ILE A 190 8.57 -5.51 -22.42
CA ILE A 190 9.66 -4.53 -22.57
C ILE A 190 9.98 -3.94 -21.20
N GLN A 191 11.17 -4.20 -20.68
CA GLN A 191 11.59 -3.79 -19.34
C GLN A 191 13.11 -3.61 -19.23
N THR A 192 13.59 -2.97 -18.17
CA THR A 192 15.03 -2.86 -17.88
C THR A 192 15.55 -4.05 -17.08
N SER A 193 16.87 -4.21 -17.02
CA SER A 193 17.57 -5.17 -16.17
C SER A 193 17.62 -4.76 -14.69
N SER A 194 16.64 -4.02 -14.15
CA SER A 194 16.69 -3.61 -12.74
C SER A 194 16.41 -4.78 -11.79
N PRO A 195 16.98 -4.80 -10.56
CA PRO A 195 16.73 -5.87 -9.59
C PRO A 195 15.25 -6.04 -9.27
N SER A 196 14.46 -4.95 -9.29
CA SER A 196 13.01 -4.97 -9.10
C SER A 196 12.28 -5.79 -10.18
N VAL A 197 12.82 -5.84 -11.39
CA VAL A 197 12.24 -6.56 -12.51
C VAL A 197 12.54 -8.05 -12.37
N PHE A 198 13.77 -8.41 -12.04
CA PHE A 198 14.12 -9.79 -11.67
C PHE A 198 13.36 -10.28 -10.45
N LYS A 199 13.15 -9.41 -9.46
CA LYS A 199 12.31 -9.69 -8.32
C LYS A 199 10.89 -10.03 -8.78
N ARG A 200 10.28 -9.21 -9.64
CA ARG A 200 8.98 -9.52 -10.22
C ARG A 200 9.00 -10.84 -10.99
N PHE A 201 10.05 -11.17 -11.74
CA PHE A 201 10.10 -12.47 -12.43
C PHE A 201 10.11 -13.65 -11.47
N LYS A 202 10.95 -13.58 -10.45
CA LYS A 202 11.22 -14.70 -9.55
C LYS A 202 10.16 -14.85 -8.45
N ASP A 203 9.65 -13.75 -7.92
CA ASP A 203 8.49 -13.74 -7.01
C ASP A 203 7.24 -14.34 -7.70
N ASN A 204 7.24 -14.42 -9.03
CA ASN A 204 6.16 -14.96 -9.85
C ASN A 204 6.52 -16.32 -10.49
N ALA A 205 7.65 -16.94 -10.15
CA ALA A 205 8.02 -18.25 -10.68
C ALA A 205 7.05 -19.36 -10.24
N GLU A 206 6.26 -19.15 -9.17
CA GLU A 206 5.15 -20.04 -8.76
C GLU A 206 3.98 -20.11 -9.74
N ILE A 207 4.00 -19.32 -10.81
CA ILE A 207 2.97 -19.40 -11.84
C ILE A 207 3.33 -20.56 -12.75
N ILE A 208 2.86 -21.73 -12.34
CA ILE A 208 2.39 -22.78 -13.22
C ILE A 208 1.69 -22.11 -14.41
N ASP A 209 2.26 -22.22 -15.61
CA ASP A 209 1.57 -21.77 -16.82
C ASP A 209 0.22 -22.52 -16.96
N HIS A 210 -0.61 -22.16 -17.95
CA HIS A 210 -1.89 -22.87 -18.16
C HIS A 210 -1.73 -24.39 -18.38
N THR A 211 -0.50 -24.89 -18.54
CA THR A 211 -0.16 -26.29 -18.76
C THR A 211 0.41 -27.02 -17.53
N GLY A 212 0.60 -26.35 -16.38
CA GLY A 212 1.19 -27.02 -15.21
C GLY A 212 2.67 -26.72 -14.99
N GLN A 213 3.34 -26.02 -15.90
CA GLN A 213 4.81 -25.96 -15.95
C GLN A 213 5.38 -24.67 -15.38
N TRP A 214 6.49 -24.81 -14.65
CA TRP A 214 7.28 -23.72 -14.11
C TRP A 214 8.03 -23.02 -15.24
N THR A 215 7.84 -21.72 -15.40
CA THR A 215 8.55 -20.95 -16.44
C THR A 215 9.95 -20.54 -15.97
N SER A 216 10.97 -20.76 -16.80
CA SER A 216 12.38 -20.40 -16.56
C SER A 216 12.78 -19.07 -17.20
N LEU A 217 13.74 -18.34 -16.60
CA LEU A 217 14.42 -17.24 -17.29
C LEU A 217 15.19 -17.76 -18.52
N GLN A 218 15.59 -19.04 -18.51
CA GLN A 218 16.14 -19.72 -19.68
C GLN A 218 15.10 -19.94 -20.79
N ASP A 219 13.81 -19.85 -20.45
CA ASP A 219 12.70 -19.89 -21.41
C ASP A 219 12.40 -18.50 -21.99
N LEU A 220 13.17 -17.47 -21.64
CA LEU A 220 13.06 -16.15 -22.29
C LEU A 220 14.13 -16.02 -23.37
N TRP A 221 13.73 -15.55 -24.53
CA TRP A 221 14.66 -14.89 -25.43
C TRP A 221 14.78 -13.43 -25.02
N ILE A 222 16.01 -12.97 -24.82
CA ILE A 222 16.31 -11.63 -24.33
C ILE A 222 16.99 -10.87 -25.46
N TYR A 223 16.33 -9.81 -25.91
CA TYR A 223 16.83 -8.95 -26.97
C TYR A 223 17.06 -7.53 -26.43
N PRO A 224 18.29 -6.99 -26.49
CA PRO A 224 18.50 -5.58 -26.22
C PRO A 224 17.78 -4.74 -27.27
N LEU A 225 16.97 -3.78 -26.86
CA LEU A 225 16.27 -2.86 -27.77
C LEU A 225 16.99 -1.53 -27.90
N SER A 226 17.32 -0.92 -26.76
CA SER A 226 17.99 0.36 -26.70
C SER A 226 18.77 0.44 -25.40
N PRO A 227 19.95 1.07 -25.37
CA PRO A 227 20.54 1.49 -24.11
C PRO A 227 19.53 2.39 -23.38
N ARG A 228 19.69 2.52 -22.06
CA ARG A 228 18.96 3.46 -21.21
C ARG A 228 19.87 4.59 -20.77
N ILE A 229 21.14 4.29 -20.48
CA ILE A 229 22.15 5.27 -20.10
C ILE A 229 23.25 5.23 -21.16
N VAL A 230 23.58 6.40 -21.70
CA VAL A 230 24.66 6.57 -22.67
C VAL A 230 25.68 7.53 -22.10
N PHE A 231 26.96 7.15 -22.17
CA PHE A 231 28.08 8.01 -21.79
C PHE A 231 28.58 8.73 -23.04
N LEU A 232 28.55 10.05 -22.99
CA LEU A 232 28.81 10.93 -24.12
C LEU A 232 30.03 11.80 -23.84
N LEU A 233 30.91 11.88 -24.84
CA LEU A 233 32.03 12.81 -24.87
C LEU A 233 31.75 13.83 -25.99
N PRO A 234 31.67 15.14 -25.70
CA PRO A 234 31.39 16.13 -26.72
C PRO A 234 32.50 16.14 -27.80
N ILE A 235 32.09 16.32 -29.05
CA ILE A 235 33.01 16.49 -30.19
C ILE A 235 33.51 17.94 -30.11
N VAL A 236 34.59 18.16 -29.36
CA VAL A 236 35.26 19.46 -29.28
C VAL A 236 36.36 19.55 -30.34
N ASN A 237 36.73 20.78 -30.71
CA ASN A 237 37.77 21.07 -31.67
C ASN A 237 39.05 20.25 -31.38
N PRO A 238 39.72 19.72 -32.41
CA PRO A 238 40.85 18.78 -32.28
C PRO A 238 42.08 19.33 -31.53
N MET A 239 42.09 20.61 -31.15
CA MET A 239 43.14 21.24 -30.34
C MET A 239 42.97 21.04 -28.83
N GLU A 240 41.78 20.67 -28.34
CA GLU A 240 41.58 20.33 -26.93
C GLU A 240 41.76 18.82 -26.74
N SER A 241 42.97 18.40 -26.35
CA SER A 241 43.21 17.01 -25.96
C SER A 241 42.50 16.74 -24.64
N TRP A 242 41.45 15.91 -24.67
CA TRP A 242 40.82 15.41 -23.46
C TRP A 242 41.84 14.68 -22.58
N ASN A 243 41.73 14.86 -21.27
CA ASN A 243 42.49 14.05 -20.33
C ASN A 243 41.92 12.62 -20.35
N GLU A 244 42.50 11.75 -21.17
CA GLU A 244 42.05 10.36 -21.37
C GLU A 244 41.94 9.62 -20.03
N THR A 245 42.86 9.88 -19.10
CA THR A 245 42.86 9.30 -17.75
C THR A 245 41.59 9.62 -16.97
N LEU A 246 41.02 10.83 -17.12
CA LEU A 246 39.76 11.19 -16.46
C LEU A 246 38.57 10.46 -17.07
N VAL A 247 38.53 10.30 -18.39
CA VAL A 247 37.46 9.57 -19.08
C VAL A 247 37.51 8.07 -18.72
N VAL A 248 38.70 7.49 -18.73
CA VAL A 248 38.96 6.10 -18.34
C VAL A 248 38.58 5.87 -16.89
N SER A 249 39.02 6.71 -15.96
CA SER A 249 38.67 6.57 -14.53
C SER A 249 37.17 6.75 -14.26
N PHE A 250 36.48 7.63 -14.99
CA PHE A 250 35.03 7.75 -14.92
C PHE A 250 34.34 6.45 -15.36
N LEU A 251 34.72 5.91 -16.51
CA LEU A 251 34.17 4.64 -17.02
C LEU A 251 34.52 3.47 -16.08
N GLN A 252 35.74 3.43 -15.56
CA GLN A 252 36.18 2.43 -14.59
C GLN A 252 35.29 2.46 -13.34
N ASN A 253 35.01 3.64 -12.78
CA ASN A 253 34.09 3.76 -11.64
C ASN A 253 32.66 3.32 -11.99
N ALA A 254 32.15 3.69 -13.18
CA ALA A 254 30.83 3.27 -13.64
C ALA A 254 30.72 1.73 -13.75
N ILE A 255 31.77 1.07 -14.25
CA ILE A 255 31.83 -0.40 -14.35
C ILE A 255 32.04 -1.05 -12.98
N GLN A 256 32.93 -0.52 -12.14
CA GLN A 256 33.22 -1.04 -10.79
C GLN A 256 31.97 -1.09 -9.90
N ASN A 257 31.09 -0.09 -10.03
CA ASN A 257 29.80 -0.09 -9.33
C ASN A 257 28.90 -1.26 -9.70
N GLN A 258 29.03 -1.81 -10.92
CA GLN A 258 28.32 -3.02 -11.35
C GLN A 258 29.08 -4.30 -10.96
N THR A 259 30.42 -4.31 -11.11
CA THR A 259 31.22 -5.52 -10.85
C THR A 259 31.20 -5.96 -9.40
N LYS A 260 30.96 -5.05 -8.44
CA LYS A 260 30.75 -5.37 -7.02
C LYS A 260 29.72 -6.49 -6.81
N TYR A 261 28.70 -6.58 -7.65
CA TYR A 261 27.65 -7.59 -7.53
C TYR A 261 27.90 -8.86 -8.34
N LEU A 262 28.85 -8.87 -9.28
CA LEU A 262 29.10 -10.03 -10.16
C LEU A 262 29.70 -11.23 -9.40
N ASN A 263 30.52 -10.95 -8.38
CA ASN A 263 31.21 -11.95 -7.57
C ASN A 263 30.34 -12.56 -6.46
N ILE A 264 29.08 -12.15 -6.35
CA ILE A 264 28.15 -12.75 -5.39
C ILE A 264 27.90 -14.21 -5.80
N PRO A 265 27.91 -15.19 -4.87
CA PRO A 265 27.68 -16.58 -5.23
C PRO A 265 26.31 -16.80 -5.88
N GLN A 266 26.23 -17.84 -6.72
CA GLN A 266 25.00 -18.34 -7.34
C GLN A 266 24.17 -19.21 -6.38
N GLU A 267 24.09 -18.78 -5.13
CA GLU A 267 23.30 -19.46 -4.11
C GLU A 267 21.93 -18.82 -4.01
N CYS A 268 20.89 -19.61 -4.24
CA CYS A 268 19.51 -19.21 -4.01
C CYS A 268 19.30 -18.92 -2.51
N GLY A 269 18.36 -18.05 -2.18
CA GLY A 269 18.20 -17.55 -0.81
C GLY A 269 19.11 -16.38 -0.43
N ASN A 270 20.04 -15.97 -1.29
CA ASN A 270 20.84 -14.77 -1.08
C ASN A 270 20.06 -13.51 -1.50
N GLU A 271 19.88 -12.55 -0.58
CA GLU A 271 19.15 -11.30 -0.87
C GLU A 271 19.75 -10.49 -2.03
N ASN A 272 21.05 -10.65 -2.28
CA ASN A 272 21.74 -9.94 -3.34
C ASN A 272 21.77 -10.71 -4.68
N ILE A 273 21.15 -11.89 -4.78
CA ILE A 273 21.09 -12.64 -6.05
C ILE A 273 20.42 -11.85 -7.17
N LEU A 274 19.41 -11.03 -6.83
CA LEU A 274 18.72 -10.16 -7.78
C LEU A 274 19.62 -9.03 -8.27
N ASN A 275 20.44 -8.47 -7.38
CA ASN A 275 21.42 -7.45 -7.73
C ASN A 275 22.52 -8.04 -8.60
N ARG A 276 22.94 -9.29 -8.31
CA ARG A 276 23.88 -10.04 -9.15
C ARG A 276 23.34 -10.26 -10.56
N ASP A 277 22.14 -10.83 -10.71
CA ASP A 277 21.58 -11.11 -12.04
C ASP A 277 21.39 -9.82 -12.86
N SER A 278 20.91 -8.75 -12.20
CA SER A 278 20.87 -7.40 -12.77
C SER A 278 22.24 -6.93 -13.22
N ALA A 279 23.27 -7.08 -12.39
CA ALA A 279 24.62 -6.69 -12.71
C ALA A 279 25.18 -7.50 -13.89
N TRP A 280 24.93 -8.81 -13.96
CA TRP A 280 25.35 -9.64 -15.11
C TRP A 280 24.70 -9.19 -16.40
N MET A 281 23.38 -8.89 -16.40
CA MET A 281 22.73 -8.34 -17.59
C MET A 281 23.29 -6.95 -17.96
N LYS A 282 23.48 -6.05 -17.00
CA LYS A 282 24.05 -4.72 -17.27
C LYS A 282 25.48 -4.83 -17.79
N TYR A 283 26.30 -5.68 -17.19
CA TYR A 283 27.69 -5.86 -17.56
C TYR A 283 27.83 -6.49 -18.95
N GLY A 284 27.12 -7.60 -19.18
CA GLY A 284 27.20 -8.36 -20.44
C GLY A 284 26.63 -7.62 -21.65
N PHE A 285 25.43 -7.05 -21.52
CA PHE A 285 24.77 -6.39 -22.66
C PHE A 285 25.16 -4.91 -22.82
N SER A 286 25.76 -4.28 -21.80
CA SER A 286 26.17 -2.87 -21.92
C SER A 286 27.65 -2.71 -22.17
N PHE A 287 28.48 -3.03 -21.18
CA PHE A 287 29.90 -2.69 -21.26
C PHE A 287 30.67 -3.66 -22.15
N LEU A 288 30.32 -4.95 -22.16
CA LEU A 288 31.07 -5.92 -22.96
C LEU A 288 30.69 -5.93 -24.44
N ASN A 289 29.40 -5.71 -24.74
CA ASN A 289 28.86 -6.05 -26.06
C ASN A 289 27.93 -4.96 -26.61
N PHE A 290 28.50 -3.80 -26.93
CA PHE A 290 27.81 -2.80 -27.75
C PHE A 290 28.23 -2.96 -29.21
N THR A 291 27.38 -3.63 -29.98
CA THR A 291 27.70 -4.05 -31.35
C THR A 291 27.35 -2.97 -32.39
N PRO A 292 27.88 -3.07 -33.63
CA PRO A 292 27.42 -2.23 -34.74
C PRO A 292 25.93 -2.35 -35.03
N TYR A 293 25.34 -3.50 -34.76
CA TYR A 293 23.91 -3.70 -34.85
C TYR A 293 23.15 -2.83 -33.84
N ASP A 294 23.59 -2.82 -32.58
CA ASP A 294 22.98 -2.00 -31.53
C ASP A 294 23.08 -0.50 -31.87
N MET A 295 24.20 -0.08 -32.49
CA MET A 295 24.37 1.29 -32.99
C MET A 295 23.40 1.64 -34.11
N ASP A 296 23.19 0.75 -35.08
CA ASP A 296 22.24 0.96 -36.18
C ASP A 296 20.80 1.03 -35.67
N VAL A 297 20.41 0.11 -34.79
CA VAL A 297 19.07 0.13 -34.15
C VAL A 297 18.89 1.39 -33.33
N PHE A 298 19.87 1.75 -32.50
CA PHE A 298 19.83 2.97 -31.70
C PHE A 298 19.77 4.22 -32.58
N GLY A 299 20.52 4.25 -33.69
CA GLY A 299 20.51 5.36 -34.63
C GLY A 299 19.20 5.52 -35.37
N LYS A 300 18.57 4.42 -35.79
CA LYS A 300 17.23 4.39 -36.39
C LYS A 300 16.16 4.84 -35.40
N LEU A 301 16.21 4.34 -34.17
CA LEU A 301 15.25 4.68 -33.11
C LEU A 301 15.21 6.19 -32.84
N TRP A 302 16.36 6.85 -32.84
CA TRP A 302 16.46 8.28 -32.52
C TRP A 302 16.67 9.19 -33.73
N ASN A 303 16.73 8.63 -34.94
CA ASN A 303 17.05 9.32 -36.18
C ASN A 303 18.36 10.13 -36.10
N VAL A 304 19.43 9.49 -35.61
CA VAL A 304 20.76 10.07 -35.45
C VAL A 304 21.85 9.09 -35.89
N SER A 305 22.92 9.60 -36.48
CA SER A 305 24.13 8.81 -36.71
C SER A 305 24.99 8.83 -35.45
N ILE A 306 25.16 7.69 -34.79
CA ILE A 306 26.00 7.58 -33.60
C ILE A 306 27.45 7.35 -34.00
N LEU A 307 28.35 8.17 -33.45
CA LEU A 307 29.79 7.91 -33.47
C LEU A 307 30.16 7.21 -32.17
N TYR A 308 30.54 5.93 -32.24
CA TYR A 308 30.99 5.15 -31.08
C TYR A 308 32.52 5.05 -31.07
N ASP A 309 33.12 5.34 -29.93
CA ASP A 309 34.56 5.26 -29.71
C ASP A 309 34.88 4.23 -28.62
N GLN A 310 35.32 3.05 -29.04
CA GLN A 310 35.65 1.94 -28.14
C GLN A 310 37.00 2.13 -27.44
N LYS A 311 37.82 3.12 -27.85
CA LYS A 311 39.18 3.32 -27.33
C LYS A 311 39.19 3.38 -25.81
N TYR A 312 38.36 4.23 -25.21
CA TYR A 312 38.33 4.44 -23.77
C TYR A 312 37.91 3.18 -23.00
N LEU A 313 36.91 2.48 -23.50
CA LEU A 313 36.43 1.24 -22.91
C LEU A 313 37.50 0.13 -22.99
N SER A 314 38.22 0.03 -24.11
CA SER A 314 39.32 -0.92 -24.26
C SER A 314 40.48 -0.63 -23.30
N GLN A 315 40.79 0.64 -23.04
CA GLN A 315 41.79 1.05 -22.05
C GLN A 315 41.36 0.66 -20.62
N VAL A 316 40.08 0.81 -20.29
CA VAL A 316 39.51 0.37 -19.00
C VAL A 316 39.63 -1.15 -18.82
N PHE A 317 39.44 -1.93 -19.89
CA PHE A 317 39.60 -3.39 -19.81
C PHE A 317 41.07 -3.84 -19.77
N GLN A 318 41.97 -3.08 -20.40
CA GLN A 318 43.41 -3.34 -20.37
C GLN A 318 44.07 -2.97 -19.04
N SER A 319 43.52 -2.00 -18.29
CA SER A 319 44.10 -1.56 -17.02
C SER A 319 44.02 -2.61 -15.90
N GLY A 320 43.27 -3.70 -16.09
CA GLY A 320 43.36 -4.91 -15.26
C GLY A 320 42.83 -4.82 -13.82
N GLU A 321 42.43 -3.64 -13.35
CA GLU A 321 41.98 -3.40 -11.98
C GLU A 321 40.49 -3.69 -11.73
N LEU A 322 39.80 -4.34 -12.65
CA LEU A 322 38.34 -4.53 -12.60
C LEU A 322 37.88 -5.86 -11.98
N GLY A 323 38.76 -6.50 -11.20
CA GLY A 323 38.49 -7.77 -10.52
C GLY A 323 38.62 -8.98 -11.46
N SER A 324 38.44 -10.18 -10.90
CA SER A 324 38.64 -11.48 -11.57
C SER A 324 37.64 -11.82 -12.69
N VAL A 325 36.90 -10.83 -13.22
CA VAL A 325 35.87 -11.07 -14.23
C VAL A 325 36.52 -11.11 -15.61
N THR A 326 36.38 -12.23 -16.30
CA THR A 326 36.94 -12.42 -17.65
C THR A 326 36.12 -11.64 -18.69
N PHE A 327 36.78 -10.79 -19.47
CA PHE A 327 36.14 -9.89 -20.44
C PHE A 327 35.72 -10.55 -21.77
N ASN A 328 35.99 -11.84 -21.96
CA ASN A 328 35.67 -12.58 -23.19
C ASN A 328 34.46 -13.51 -22.96
N GLN A 329 33.36 -12.94 -22.49
CA GLN A 329 32.11 -13.65 -22.24
C GLN A 329 31.17 -13.49 -23.44
N THR A 330 30.61 -14.59 -23.93
CA THR A 330 29.54 -14.55 -24.93
C THR A 330 28.22 -14.18 -24.24
N ILE A 331 27.23 -13.72 -25.01
CA ILE A 331 25.88 -13.47 -24.45
C ILE A 331 25.36 -14.75 -23.76
N ASP A 332 25.55 -15.91 -24.37
CA ASP A 332 25.11 -17.18 -23.79
C ASP A 332 25.85 -17.50 -22.49
N SER A 333 27.13 -17.14 -22.34
CA SER A 333 27.84 -17.30 -21.06
C SER A 333 27.28 -16.36 -19.99
N VAL A 334 26.97 -15.11 -20.33
CA VAL A 334 26.31 -14.16 -19.41
C VAL A 334 24.95 -14.69 -18.96
N LEU A 335 24.14 -15.22 -19.88
CA LEU A 335 22.85 -15.81 -19.55
C LEU A 335 22.98 -17.05 -18.66
N SER A 336 24.06 -17.83 -18.81
CA SER A 336 24.34 -18.97 -17.92
C SER A 336 24.72 -18.56 -16.49
N MET A 337 25.27 -17.35 -16.31
CA MET A 337 25.60 -16.79 -15.00
C MET A 337 24.40 -16.18 -14.27
N ILE A 338 23.30 -15.90 -14.99
CA ILE A 338 22.03 -15.49 -14.39
C ILE A 338 21.42 -16.71 -13.72
N SER A 339 20.95 -16.54 -12.49
CA SER A 339 20.32 -17.66 -11.78
C SER A 339 18.98 -18.09 -12.40
N ALA A 340 18.69 -19.39 -12.29
CA ALA A 340 17.47 -19.99 -12.82
C ALA A 340 16.20 -19.38 -12.19
N SER A 341 15.03 -19.54 -12.81
CA SER A 341 13.78 -18.93 -12.29
C SER A 341 13.35 -19.50 -10.94
N ASN A 342 13.63 -20.79 -10.70
CA ASN A 342 13.39 -21.44 -9.41
C ASN A 342 14.35 -20.95 -8.32
N CYS A 343 15.36 -20.15 -8.69
CA CYS A 343 16.30 -19.54 -7.76
C CYS A 343 15.70 -18.28 -7.16
N ASN A 344 14.80 -18.50 -6.20
CA ASN A 344 14.22 -17.44 -5.40
C ASN A 344 15.26 -16.90 -4.43
N TYR A 345 15.21 -15.59 -4.21
CA TYR A 345 16.07 -14.95 -3.21
C TYR A 345 15.60 -15.25 -1.78
N CYS A 346 14.42 -15.85 -1.61
CA CYS A 346 13.98 -16.46 -0.37
C CYS A 346 13.71 -17.95 -0.57
N PRO A 347 13.95 -18.77 0.46
CA PRO A 347 13.65 -20.21 0.41
C PRO A 347 12.14 -20.53 0.46
N TYR A 348 11.29 -19.54 0.72
CA TYR A 348 9.84 -19.70 0.87
C TYR A 348 9.07 -19.10 -0.31
N SER A 349 7.85 -19.60 -0.55
CA SER A 349 6.89 -19.11 -1.55
C SER A 349 6.59 -17.62 -1.43
N ILE A 350 6.59 -17.14 -0.18
CA ILE A 350 6.39 -15.72 0.14
C ILE A 350 7.68 -15.19 0.73
N CYS A 351 8.38 -14.39 -0.07
CA CYS A 351 9.43 -13.54 0.44
C CYS A 351 8.83 -12.46 1.34
N ILE A 352 8.93 -12.62 2.66
CA ILE A 352 8.56 -11.58 3.61
C ILE A 352 9.82 -10.82 3.98
N ASP A 353 9.80 -9.54 3.65
CA ASP A 353 10.84 -8.60 4.00
C ASP A 353 10.18 -7.61 4.94
N LEU A 354 10.42 -7.79 6.23
CA LEU A 354 9.80 -6.97 7.25
C LEU A 354 10.46 -5.60 7.25
N ASP A 355 9.69 -4.58 6.91
CA ASP A 355 10.14 -3.19 7.00
C ASP A 355 9.81 -2.58 8.36
N GLU A 356 10.31 -1.37 8.61
CA GLU A 356 10.05 -0.63 9.86
C GLU A 356 8.54 -0.40 10.08
N GLN A 357 7.77 -0.30 9.00
CA GLN A 357 6.33 -0.10 9.00
C GLN A 357 5.57 -1.37 9.42
N ASP A 358 6.09 -2.56 9.08
CA ASP A 358 5.57 -3.86 9.52
C ASP A 358 5.63 -3.96 11.04
N TYR A 359 6.79 -3.64 11.63
CA TYR A 359 6.96 -3.66 13.09
C TYR A 359 5.99 -2.71 13.80
N ALA A 360 5.86 -1.47 13.30
CA ALA A 360 4.89 -0.51 13.84
C ALA A 360 3.45 -1.03 13.73
N SER A 361 3.09 -1.62 12.59
CA SER A 361 1.77 -2.20 12.36
C SER A 361 1.47 -3.33 13.35
N TYR A 362 2.44 -4.23 13.60
CA TYR A 362 2.30 -5.31 14.59
C TYR A 362 2.19 -4.78 16.03
N ILE A 363 2.96 -3.76 16.40
CA ILE A 363 2.83 -3.10 17.71
C ILE A 363 1.43 -2.54 17.88
N ALA A 364 0.90 -1.84 16.87
CA ALA A 364 -0.44 -1.28 16.91
C ALA A 364 -1.54 -2.35 16.99
N ILE A 365 -1.37 -3.49 16.29
CA ILE A 365 -2.24 -4.66 16.43
C ILE A 365 -2.18 -5.21 17.87
N GLY A 366 -0.98 -5.35 18.44
CA GLY A 366 -0.78 -5.80 19.82
C GLY A 366 -1.47 -4.88 20.84
N ILE A 367 -1.36 -3.56 20.68
CA ILE A 367 -2.08 -2.58 21.53
C ILE A 367 -3.60 -2.74 21.41
N THR A 368 -4.10 -3.03 20.20
CA THR A 368 -5.54 -3.25 19.98
C THR A 368 -6.03 -4.54 20.64
N ILE A 369 -5.24 -5.62 20.57
CA ILE A 369 -5.54 -6.87 21.28
C ILE A 369 -5.53 -6.63 22.79
N LEU A 370 -4.52 -5.90 23.30
CA LEU A 370 -4.44 -5.52 24.71
C LEU A 370 -5.67 -4.71 25.17
N TYR A 371 -6.15 -3.77 24.34
CA TYR A 371 -7.40 -3.06 24.60
C TYR A 371 -8.57 -4.02 24.81
N TYR A 372 -8.76 -5.02 23.94
CA TYR A 372 -9.84 -5.99 24.10
C TYR A 372 -9.67 -6.89 25.32
N ILE A 373 -8.44 -7.32 25.62
CA ILE A 373 -8.14 -8.09 26.84
C ILE A 373 -8.57 -7.30 28.07
N ILE A 374 -8.19 -6.03 28.17
CA ILE A 374 -8.59 -5.15 29.28
C ILE A 374 -10.10 -4.96 29.29
N PHE A 375 -10.70 -4.64 28.14
CA PHE A 375 -12.14 -4.36 28.02
C PHE A 375 -13.02 -5.54 28.48
N PHE A 376 -12.66 -6.77 28.10
CA PHE A 376 -13.41 -7.97 28.48
C PHE A 376 -13.07 -8.46 29.89
N SER A 377 -11.79 -8.47 30.29
CA SER A 377 -11.37 -8.96 31.62
C SER A 377 -11.92 -8.10 32.77
N THR A 378 -11.99 -6.79 32.56
CA THR A 378 -12.52 -5.84 33.56
C THR A 378 -14.05 -5.77 33.57
N GLY A 379 -14.73 -6.42 32.61
CA GLY A 379 -16.19 -6.36 32.51
C GLY A 379 -16.73 -4.98 32.07
N MET A 380 -15.88 -4.13 31.50
CA MET A 380 -16.22 -2.74 31.15
C MET A 380 -17.33 -2.61 30.12
N PHE A 381 -17.58 -3.64 29.31
CA PHE A 381 -18.74 -3.72 28.41
C PHE A 381 -20.09 -3.65 29.13
N LYS A 382 -20.14 -3.96 30.43
CA LYS A 382 -21.35 -3.84 31.27
C LYS A 382 -21.57 -2.43 31.79
N ASN A 383 -20.53 -1.59 31.80
CA ASN A 383 -20.61 -0.23 32.30
C ASN A 383 -21.59 0.59 31.44
N TYR A 384 -22.45 1.36 32.11
CA TYR A 384 -23.50 2.15 31.47
C TYR A 384 -22.95 3.17 30.46
N ALA A 385 -21.81 3.80 30.79
CA ALA A 385 -21.16 4.75 29.89
C ALA A 385 -20.71 4.10 28.57
N MET A 386 -20.20 2.86 28.64
CA MET A 386 -19.82 2.08 27.47
C MET A 386 -21.03 1.57 26.69
N LYS A 387 -22.04 1.04 27.39
CA LYS A 387 -23.25 0.49 26.76
C LYS A 387 -24.01 1.54 25.93
N ARG A 388 -24.02 2.80 26.35
CA ARG A 388 -24.65 3.91 25.61
C ARG A 388 -23.95 4.22 24.28
N ARG A 389 -22.67 3.85 24.12
CA ARG A 389 -21.88 4.03 22.89
C ARG A 389 -22.12 2.94 21.85
N LEU A 390 -23.00 1.97 22.15
CA LEU A 390 -23.46 0.93 21.22
C LEU A 390 -22.30 0.11 20.64
N ILE A 391 -22.06 0.21 19.33
CA ILE A 391 -21.08 -0.57 18.57
C ILE A 391 -19.68 0.05 18.67
N LEU A 392 -19.55 1.32 19.06
CA LEU A 392 -18.29 2.08 19.01
C LEU A 392 -17.11 1.38 19.74
N PRO A 393 -17.27 0.82 20.97
CA PRO A 393 -16.19 0.11 21.66
C PRO A 393 -15.68 -1.16 20.95
N TYR A 394 -16.44 -1.67 19.99
CA TYR A 394 -16.09 -2.86 19.22
C TYR A 394 -15.43 -2.52 17.88
N LEU A 395 -15.39 -1.24 17.48
CA LEU A 395 -14.76 -0.81 16.24
C LEU A 395 -13.23 -0.85 16.17
N PRO A 396 -12.45 -0.91 17.28
CA PRO A 396 -10.99 -1.06 17.19
C PRO A 396 -10.53 -2.26 16.36
N ILE A 397 -11.36 -3.29 16.17
CA ILE A 397 -11.08 -4.42 15.26
C ILE A 397 -10.83 -3.97 13.81
N PHE A 398 -11.47 -2.89 13.35
CA PHE A 398 -11.20 -2.29 12.04
C PHE A 398 -9.82 -1.62 11.98
N GLY A 399 -9.27 -1.22 13.13
CA GLY A 399 -7.88 -0.80 13.27
C GLY A 399 -6.89 -1.94 13.08
N ILE A 400 -7.22 -3.17 13.52
CA ILE A 400 -6.42 -4.37 13.21
C ILE A 400 -6.39 -4.58 11.70
N LEU A 401 -7.55 -4.54 11.03
CA LEU A 401 -7.62 -4.70 9.57
C LEU A 401 -6.81 -3.61 8.84
N ARG A 402 -6.87 -2.36 9.32
CA ARG A 402 -6.08 -1.24 8.79
C ARG A 402 -4.57 -1.49 8.94
N ASN A 403 -4.12 -1.86 10.13
CA ASN A 403 -2.69 -2.04 10.38
C ASN A 403 -2.18 -3.30 9.66
N TRP A 404 -2.98 -4.37 9.62
CA TRP A 404 -2.66 -5.58 8.87
C TRP A 404 -2.48 -5.29 7.37
N SER A 405 -3.37 -4.49 6.77
CA SER A 405 -3.23 -4.14 5.35
C SER A 405 -2.02 -3.28 5.02
N ASN A 406 -1.50 -2.53 5.99
CA ASN A 406 -0.30 -1.72 5.79
C ASN A 406 0.96 -2.57 5.73
N THR A 407 0.92 -3.81 6.20
CA THR A 407 2.09 -4.71 6.18
C THR A 407 2.56 -5.04 4.76
N SER A 408 3.86 -5.20 4.58
CA SER A 408 4.50 -5.69 3.37
C SER A 408 3.94 -7.03 2.92
N LEU A 409 3.55 -7.88 3.88
CA LEU A 409 2.91 -9.17 3.60
C LEU A 409 1.60 -8.97 2.83
N SER A 410 0.69 -8.16 3.36
CA SER A 410 -0.61 -7.85 2.73
C SER A 410 -0.42 -7.22 1.34
N GLN A 411 0.53 -6.29 1.22
CA GLN A 411 0.81 -5.61 -0.05
C GLN A 411 1.33 -6.57 -1.13
N ARG A 412 2.04 -7.65 -0.75
CA ARG A 412 2.57 -8.66 -1.69
C ARG A 412 1.55 -9.72 -2.09
N VAL A 413 0.59 -10.04 -1.21
CA VAL A 413 -0.45 -11.04 -1.50
C VAL A 413 -1.49 -10.48 -2.48
N CYS A 414 -2.08 -9.32 -2.17
CA CYS A 414 -3.05 -8.70 -3.06
C CYS A 414 -3.17 -7.20 -2.86
N PHE A 415 -2.33 -6.45 -3.58
CA PHE A 415 -2.22 -5.02 -3.37
C PHE A 415 -3.57 -4.27 -3.43
N SER A 416 -4.42 -4.54 -4.41
CA SER A 416 -5.68 -3.80 -4.58
C SER A 416 -6.72 -4.12 -3.51
N LEU A 417 -6.94 -5.40 -3.20
CA LEU A 417 -7.87 -5.78 -2.13
C LEU A 417 -7.42 -5.23 -0.77
N PHE A 418 -6.13 -5.38 -0.46
CA PHE A 418 -5.59 -4.89 0.80
C PHE A 418 -5.53 -3.37 0.89
N ARG A 419 -5.73 -2.61 -0.19
CA ARG A 419 -5.91 -1.15 -0.12
C ARG A 419 -7.37 -0.72 0.02
N ILE A 420 -8.30 -1.47 -0.56
CA ILE A 420 -9.75 -1.20 -0.50
C ILE A 420 -10.31 -1.53 0.89
N VAL A 421 -9.97 -2.70 1.44
CA VAL A 421 -10.44 -3.17 2.75
C VAL A 421 -10.17 -2.16 3.89
N PRO A 422 -8.96 -1.62 4.07
CA PRO A 422 -8.72 -0.65 5.14
C PRO A 422 -9.36 0.71 4.91
N LEU A 423 -9.53 1.14 3.66
CA LEU A 423 -10.29 2.35 3.38
C LEU A 423 -11.75 2.17 3.80
N GLY A 424 -12.34 1.03 3.46
CA GLY A 424 -13.68 0.65 3.91
C GLY A 424 -13.76 0.57 5.43
N SER A 425 -12.76 -0.02 6.09
CA SER A 425 -12.71 -0.13 7.55
C SER A 425 -12.68 1.25 8.23
N VAL A 426 -11.85 2.18 7.75
CA VAL A 426 -11.79 3.57 8.23
C VAL A 426 -13.12 4.29 7.98
N LEU A 427 -13.75 4.12 6.81
CA LEU A 427 -15.06 4.70 6.51
C LEU A 427 -16.15 4.20 7.47
N VAL A 428 -16.14 2.91 7.82
CA VAL A 428 -17.06 2.37 8.82
C VAL A 428 -16.84 3.04 10.17
N VAL A 429 -15.60 3.16 10.65
CA VAL A 429 -15.29 3.81 11.93
C VAL A 429 -15.77 5.27 11.93
N VAL A 430 -15.45 6.03 10.90
CA VAL A 430 -15.84 7.44 10.76
C VAL A 430 -17.37 7.59 10.72
N ALA A 431 -18.06 6.80 9.90
CA ALA A 431 -19.51 6.89 9.75
C ALA A 431 -20.25 6.49 11.03
N VAL A 432 -19.82 5.42 11.70
CA VAL A 432 -20.40 5.00 12.99
C VAL A 432 -20.13 6.06 14.05
N TYR A 433 -18.90 6.59 14.14
CA TYR A 433 -18.56 7.65 15.08
C TYR A 433 -19.43 8.89 14.85
N PHE A 434 -19.57 9.34 13.59
CA PHE A 434 -20.40 10.48 13.24
C PHE A 434 -21.88 10.27 13.61
N ALA A 435 -22.44 9.10 13.31
CA ALA A 435 -23.81 8.75 13.71
C ALA A 435 -23.97 8.74 15.24
N THR A 436 -22.99 8.24 15.99
CA THR A 436 -23.01 8.30 17.45
C THR A 436 -22.95 9.73 17.97
N THR A 437 -22.10 10.59 17.41
CA THR A 437 -21.98 12.00 17.80
C THR A 437 -23.28 12.77 17.54
N ILE A 438 -23.90 12.59 16.37
CA ILE A 438 -25.22 13.17 16.07
C ILE A 438 -26.26 12.69 17.08
N ARG A 439 -26.31 11.39 17.36
CA ARG A 439 -27.26 10.82 18.31
C ARG A 439 -27.08 11.41 19.71
N PHE A 440 -25.84 11.52 20.20
CA PHE A 440 -25.57 12.09 21.53
C PHE A 440 -25.91 13.58 21.58
N PHE A 441 -25.54 14.34 20.54
CA PHE A 441 -25.92 15.75 20.43
C PHE A 441 -27.44 15.93 20.44
N TYR A 442 -28.16 15.06 19.73
CA TYR A 442 -29.62 15.05 19.69
C TYR A 442 -30.23 14.69 21.06
N LEU A 443 -29.73 13.63 21.72
CA LEU A 443 -30.19 13.21 23.05
C LEU A 443 -29.97 14.29 24.10
N ARG A 444 -28.85 15.01 24.02
CA ARG A 444 -28.53 16.13 24.92
C ARG A 444 -29.52 17.29 24.77
N ASN A 445 -29.93 17.57 23.54
CA ASN A 445 -30.84 18.67 23.21
C ASN A 445 -32.31 18.25 23.11
N LEU A 446 -32.64 17.01 23.52
CA LEU A 446 -33.96 16.42 23.35
C LEU A 446 -35.06 17.24 24.03
N TYR A 447 -34.84 17.73 25.24
CA TYR A 447 -35.79 18.58 25.96
C TYR A 447 -36.06 19.90 25.23
N THR A 448 -35.02 20.52 24.68
CA THR A 448 -35.16 21.76 23.89
C THR A 448 -35.96 21.51 22.62
N PHE A 449 -35.75 20.37 21.96
CA PHE A 449 -36.55 19.99 20.78
C PHE A 449 -38.00 19.67 21.14
N MET A 450 -38.23 18.93 22.23
CA MET A 450 -39.58 18.57 22.68
C MET A 450 -40.40 19.78 23.12
N THR A 451 -39.79 20.77 23.77
CA THR A 451 -40.48 21.98 24.25
C THR A 451 -40.84 22.95 23.12
N LYS A 452 -40.05 22.99 22.03
CA LYS A 452 -40.32 23.86 20.87
C LYS A 452 -41.30 23.28 19.85
N THR A 453 -41.61 21.98 19.93
CA THR A 453 -42.42 21.30 18.92
C THR A 453 -43.91 21.45 19.22
N THR A 454 -44.65 22.13 18.34
CA THR A 454 -46.07 22.50 18.53
C THR A 454 -47.02 21.30 18.46
N SER A 455 -46.70 20.27 17.67
CA SER A 455 -47.51 19.05 17.53
C SER A 455 -46.96 17.91 18.41
N ARG A 456 -47.43 17.86 19.65
CA ARG A 456 -46.88 17.02 20.74
C ARG A 456 -46.98 15.51 20.47
N ASP A 457 -48.09 15.02 19.90
CA ASP A 457 -48.37 13.58 19.87
C ASP A 457 -47.68 12.82 18.72
N SER A 458 -47.45 13.48 17.58
CA SER A 458 -46.75 12.86 16.44
C SER A 458 -45.23 12.79 16.69
N TRP A 459 -44.64 13.89 17.14
CA TRP A 459 -43.18 13.99 17.29
C TRP A 459 -42.64 13.25 18.50
N THR A 460 -43.43 13.06 19.56
CA THR A 460 -43.02 12.24 20.72
C THR A 460 -42.69 10.80 20.31
N LYS A 461 -43.43 10.22 19.35
CA LYS A 461 -43.13 8.88 18.80
C LYS A 461 -41.78 8.88 18.09
N VAL A 462 -41.53 9.87 17.22
CA VAL A 462 -40.26 10.02 16.50
C VAL A 462 -39.10 10.21 17.49
N HIS A 463 -39.28 11.07 18.49
CA HIS A 463 -38.27 11.32 19.50
C HIS A 463 -37.92 10.07 20.31
N ARG A 464 -38.93 9.27 20.67
CA ARG A 464 -38.76 7.98 21.36
C ARG A 464 -38.00 6.97 20.49
N VAL A 465 -38.32 6.89 19.20
CA VAL A 465 -37.61 6.00 18.26
C VAL A 465 -36.15 6.44 18.12
N MET A 466 -35.89 7.72 17.84
CA MET A 466 -34.53 8.27 17.71
C MET A 466 -33.68 8.11 18.98
N GLY A 467 -34.31 8.15 20.16
CA GLY A 467 -33.64 7.89 21.43
C GLY A 467 -33.35 6.41 21.72
N SER A 468 -34.00 5.48 21.02
CA SER A 468 -33.87 4.04 21.25
C SER A 468 -32.50 3.49 20.85
N ALA A 469 -31.98 2.50 21.59
CA ALA A 469 -30.69 1.88 21.29
C ALA A 469 -30.65 1.32 19.86
N LEU A 470 -31.71 0.58 19.48
CA LEU A 470 -31.85 -0.06 18.17
C LEU A 470 -31.84 0.93 17.01
N ALA A 471 -32.55 2.06 17.12
CA ALA A 471 -32.55 3.06 16.06
C ALA A 471 -31.16 3.65 15.80
N GLY A 472 -30.37 3.92 16.85
CA GLY A 472 -29.01 4.39 16.62
C GLY A 472 -28.06 3.32 16.09
N ILE A 473 -28.25 2.03 16.43
CA ILE A 473 -27.50 0.94 15.79
C ILE A 473 -27.85 0.90 14.29
N LEU A 474 -29.14 0.92 13.95
CA LEU A 474 -29.61 0.92 12.57
C LEU A 474 -29.07 2.13 11.80
N LEU A 475 -29.10 3.32 12.41
CA LEU A 475 -28.58 4.55 11.83
C LEU A 475 -27.07 4.47 11.58
N SER A 476 -26.30 3.96 12.54
CA SER A 476 -24.85 3.77 12.38
C SER A 476 -24.52 2.78 11.27
N VAL A 477 -25.24 1.65 11.18
CA VAL A 477 -25.04 0.65 10.12
C VAL A 477 -25.42 1.22 8.76
N LEU A 478 -26.57 1.91 8.65
CA LEU A 478 -27.02 2.54 7.42
C LEU A 478 -26.06 3.64 6.97
N ALA A 479 -25.59 4.48 7.90
CA ALA A 479 -24.60 5.51 7.61
C ALA A 479 -23.29 4.90 7.09
N ALA A 480 -22.78 3.84 7.74
CA ALA A 480 -21.59 3.14 7.29
C ALA A 480 -21.76 2.55 5.89
N LEU A 481 -22.91 1.94 5.59
CA LEU A 481 -23.23 1.39 4.27
C LEU A 481 -23.27 2.49 3.21
N VAL A 482 -23.98 3.60 3.47
CA VAL A 482 -24.08 4.74 2.53
C VAL A 482 -22.70 5.35 2.26
N PHE A 483 -21.90 5.58 3.30
CA PHE A 483 -20.54 6.11 3.14
C PHE A 483 -19.65 5.18 2.32
N ASN A 484 -19.72 3.86 2.55
CA ASN A 484 -18.97 2.90 1.74
C ASN A 484 -19.45 2.89 0.28
N ILE A 485 -20.75 2.91 0.00
CA ILE A 485 -21.25 2.96 -1.39
C ILE A 485 -20.79 4.23 -2.11
N VAL A 486 -20.95 5.39 -1.46
CA VAL A 486 -20.66 6.70 -2.07
C VAL A 486 -19.17 6.93 -2.27
N VAL A 487 -18.33 6.48 -1.33
CA VAL A 487 -16.88 6.76 -1.37
C VAL A 487 -16.08 5.57 -1.91
N LEU A 488 -16.33 4.35 -1.43
CA LEU A 488 -15.48 3.19 -1.74
C LEU A 488 -15.68 2.71 -3.19
N ILE A 489 -16.91 2.70 -3.71
CA ILE A 489 -17.20 2.15 -5.05
C ILE A 489 -16.54 2.97 -6.18
N PRO A 490 -16.65 4.31 -6.21
CA PRO A 490 -15.96 5.09 -7.25
C PRO A 490 -14.44 4.89 -7.21
N ILE A 491 -13.85 4.80 -6.03
CA ILE A 491 -12.40 4.61 -5.85
C ILE A 491 -11.98 3.20 -6.26
N SER A 492 -12.73 2.17 -5.87
CA SER A 492 -12.41 0.80 -6.27
C SER A 492 -12.49 0.65 -7.79
N SER A 493 -13.48 1.30 -8.43
CA SER A 493 -13.59 1.32 -9.89
C SER A 493 -12.42 2.05 -10.56
N SER A 494 -11.98 3.19 -10.02
CA SER A 494 -10.86 3.95 -10.60
C SER A 494 -9.51 3.25 -10.41
N LEU A 495 -9.35 2.46 -9.35
CA LEU A 495 -8.15 1.64 -9.16
C LEU A 495 -8.03 0.53 -10.20
N VAL A 496 -9.13 -0.17 -10.45
CA VAL A 496 -9.16 -1.26 -11.42
C VAL A 496 -8.99 -0.73 -12.85
N VAL A 497 -9.54 0.46 -13.15
CA VAL A 497 -9.54 1.01 -14.51
C VAL A 497 -8.29 1.83 -14.83
N MET A 498 -7.79 2.63 -13.88
CA MET A 498 -6.77 3.66 -14.15
C MET A 498 -5.42 3.40 -13.44
N GLU A 499 -5.32 2.37 -12.59
CA GLU A 499 -4.11 2.05 -11.81
C GLU A 499 -3.59 3.23 -10.94
N ILE A 500 -4.46 4.18 -10.57
CA ILE A 500 -4.08 5.38 -9.80
C ILE A 500 -4.04 5.04 -8.30
N TYR A 501 -2.98 4.36 -7.89
CA TYR A 501 -2.79 3.95 -6.49
C TYR A 501 -2.70 5.11 -5.50
N GLN A 502 -2.21 6.27 -5.96
CA GLN A 502 -2.13 7.48 -5.12
C GLN A 502 -3.53 8.02 -4.73
N GLY A 503 -4.55 7.75 -5.55
CA GLY A 503 -5.92 8.23 -5.32
C GLY A 503 -6.54 7.70 -4.01
N ILE A 504 -6.18 6.48 -3.59
CA ILE A 504 -6.66 5.88 -2.34
C ILE A 504 -6.12 6.65 -1.14
N ASN A 505 -4.82 6.93 -1.15
CA ASN A 505 -4.17 7.63 -0.05
C ASN A 505 -4.73 9.04 0.10
N TYR A 506 -4.88 9.77 -1.02
CA TYR A 506 -5.50 11.10 -1.00
C TYR A 506 -6.94 11.07 -0.52
N THR A 507 -7.72 10.08 -0.94
CA THR A 507 -9.12 9.99 -0.51
C THR A 507 -9.22 9.61 0.96
N GLY A 508 -8.39 8.69 1.45
CA GLY A 508 -8.32 8.35 2.87
C GLY A 508 -7.98 9.57 3.72
N VAL A 509 -6.97 10.36 3.31
CA VAL A 509 -6.61 11.61 3.98
C VAL A 509 -7.78 12.62 3.94
N ALA A 510 -8.45 12.78 2.80
CA ALA A 510 -9.60 13.68 2.67
C ALA A 510 -10.77 13.28 3.58
N VAL A 511 -11.06 11.98 3.70
CA VAL A 511 -12.10 11.44 4.59
C VAL A 511 -11.76 11.74 6.06
N VAL A 512 -10.50 11.57 6.47
CA VAL A 512 -10.08 11.89 7.84
C VAL A 512 -10.17 13.39 8.10
N ILE A 513 -9.74 14.25 7.17
CA ILE A 513 -9.88 15.71 7.28
C ILE A 513 -11.35 16.09 7.44
N LEU A 514 -12.25 15.54 6.63
CA LEU A 514 -13.68 15.78 6.73
C LEU A 514 -14.22 15.36 8.12
N ALA A 515 -13.83 14.18 8.61
CA ALA A 515 -14.24 13.70 9.93
C ALA A 515 -13.79 14.65 11.06
N VAL A 516 -12.59 15.20 10.95
CA VAL A 516 -12.04 16.14 11.95
C VAL A 516 -12.74 17.49 11.86
N LEU A 517 -13.01 18.01 10.66
CA LEU A 517 -13.77 19.26 10.48
C LEU A 517 -15.17 19.15 11.09
N MET A 518 -15.86 18.03 10.85
CA MET A 518 -17.18 17.77 11.43
C MET A 518 -17.11 17.68 12.96
N SER A 519 -16.14 16.93 13.50
CA SER A 519 -15.94 16.78 14.95
C SER A 519 -15.63 18.13 15.62
N THR A 520 -14.73 18.91 15.04
CA THR A 520 -14.35 20.24 15.50
C THR A 520 -15.54 21.20 15.43
N GLY A 521 -16.32 21.17 14.34
CA GLY A 521 -17.53 21.97 14.20
C GLY A 521 -18.56 21.65 15.29
N THR A 522 -18.83 20.37 15.56
CA THR A 522 -19.74 19.97 16.64
C THR A 522 -19.25 20.40 18.02
N PHE A 523 -17.93 20.32 18.27
CA PHE A 523 -17.32 20.79 19.52
C PHE A 523 -17.46 22.32 19.69
N ILE A 524 -17.18 23.10 18.63
CA ILE A 524 -17.30 24.55 18.64
C ILE A 524 -18.75 24.98 18.92
N VAL A 525 -19.72 24.35 18.24
CA VAL A 525 -21.15 24.63 18.48
C VAL A 525 -21.54 24.33 19.93
N ASP A 526 -21.13 23.17 20.45
CA ASP A 526 -21.39 22.80 21.85
C ASP A 526 -20.73 23.76 22.85
N ALA A 527 -19.50 24.22 22.58
CA ALA A 527 -18.81 25.20 23.40
C ALA A 527 -19.50 26.58 23.37
N ILE A 528 -19.99 27.02 22.20
CA ILE A 528 -20.73 28.29 22.05
C ILE A 528 -22.04 28.24 22.83
N LEU A 529 -22.80 27.15 22.70
CA LEU A 529 -24.08 26.98 23.41
C LEU A 529 -23.91 26.97 24.92
N ASN A 530 -22.80 26.44 25.43
CA ASN A 530 -22.52 26.33 26.86
C ASN A 530 -21.56 27.41 27.39
N ARG A 531 -21.30 28.48 26.63
CA ARG A 531 -20.30 29.52 26.99
C ARG A 531 -20.53 30.15 28.37
N THR A 532 -21.78 30.29 28.80
CA THR A 532 -22.14 30.87 30.09
C THR A 532 -21.76 29.94 31.24
N ASN A 533 -21.98 28.64 31.08
CA ASN A 533 -21.60 27.61 32.06
C ASN A 533 -20.08 27.49 32.16
N ILE A 534 -19.38 27.52 31.02
CA ILE A 534 -17.90 27.50 30.97
C ILE A 534 -17.32 28.70 31.72
N LYS A 535 -17.86 29.91 31.49
CA LYS A 535 -17.43 31.12 32.20
C LYS A 535 -17.66 31.04 33.71
N ARG A 536 -18.76 30.41 34.15
CA ARG A 536 -19.16 30.36 35.56
C ARG A 536 -18.43 29.28 36.37
N PHE A 537 -18.21 28.11 35.78
CA PHE A 537 -17.69 26.94 36.50
C PHE A 537 -16.35 26.42 35.98
N GLY A 538 -15.82 27.01 34.91
CA GLY A 538 -14.55 26.63 34.29
C GLY A 538 -14.65 25.47 33.28
N ILE A 539 -13.57 25.28 32.52
CA ILE A 539 -13.50 24.28 31.44
C ILE A 539 -13.43 22.83 31.96
N TYR A 540 -12.88 22.63 33.16
CA TYR A 540 -12.77 21.30 33.77
C TYR A 540 -14.15 20.69 34.07
N LYS A 541 -15.06 21.47 34.68
CA LYS A 541 -16.45 21.05 34.90
C LYS A 541 -17.15 20.73 33.58
N PHE A 542 -16.94 21.60 32.58
CA PHE A 542 -17.48 21.39 31.24
C PHE A 542 -16.99 20.08 30.60
N LEU A 543 -15.69 19.77 30.63
CA LEU A 543 -15.17 18.58 29.93
C LEU A 543 -15.48 17.26 30.65
N LEU A 544 -15.55 17.25 31.98
CA LEU A 544 -15.61 16.00 32.76
C LEU A 544 -16.91 15.76 33.53
N PHE A 545 -17.58 16.82 33.99
CA PHE A 545 -18.79 16.70 34.82
C PHE A 545 -20.05 16.86 33.98
N ASP A 546 -20.09 17.88 33.11
CA ASP A 546 -21.23 18.16 32.25
C ASP A 546 -21.33 17.20 31.04
N ASP A 547 -20.39 16.26 30.91
CA ASP A 547 -20.36 15.22 29.90
C ASP A 547 -20.05 13.84 30.51
N PRO A 548 -21.09 13.16 31.03
CA PRO A 548 -20.93 11.87 31.70
C PRO A 548 -20.46 10.75 30.76
N PHE A 549 -20.53 10.97 29.44
CA PHE A 549 -20.08 10.01 28.45
C PHE A 549 -18.67 10.31 27.95
N TYR A 550 -18.04 11.41 28.36
CA TYR A 550 -16.70 11.82 27.90
C TYR A 550 -16.59 12.00 26.37
N LEU A 551 -17.68 12.33 25.69
CA LEU A 551 -17.71 12.55 24.25
C LEU A 551 -16.87 13.76 23.82
N ARG A 552 -16.82 14.83 24.64
CA ARG A 552 -15.99 16.02 24.43
C ARG A 552 -14.50 15.68 24.40
N ILE A 553 -14.07 14.76 25.26
CA ILE A 553 -12.68 14.29 25.30
C ILE A 553 -12.37 13.52 24.01
N ASP A 554 -13.30 12.70 23.53
CA ASP A 554 -13.13 12.01 22.24
C ASP A 554 -13.02 13.00 21.08
N LEU A 555 -13.86 14.05 21.06
CA LEU A 555 -13.79 15.11 20.04
C LEU A 555 -12.42 15.80 20.07
N ILE A 556 -11.84 16.06 21.24
CA ILE A 556 -10.46 16.60 21.35
C ILE A 556 -9.44 15.58 20.82
N CYS A 557 -9.60 14.29 21.15
CA CYS A 557 -8.73 13.24 20.63
C CYS A 557 -8.81 13.11 19.10
N THR A 558 -9.96 13.40 18.46
CA THR A 558 -10.03 13.44 16.99
C THR A 558 -9.15 14.54 16.39
N VAL A 559 -8.99 15.68 17.08
CA VAL A 559 -8.07 16.74 16.64
C VAL A 559 -6.62 16.28 16.73
N LEU A 560 -6.26 15.49 17.75
CA LEU A 560 -4.92 14.89 17.87
C LEU A 560 -4.64 13.90 16.72
N ILE A 561 -5.65 13.16 16.25
CA ILE A 561 -5.50 12.30 15.06
C ILE A 561 -5.08 13.13 13.85
N LEU A 562 -5.69 14.30 13.63
CA LEU A 562 -5.31 15.20 12.52
C LEU A 562 -3.86 15.68 12.65
N LEU A 563 -3.46 16.08 13.85
CA LEU A 563 -2.08 16.51 14.11
C LEU A 563 -1.09 15.41 13.73
N PHE A 564 -1.30 14.19 14.22
CA PHE A 564 -0.42 13.06 13.90
C PHE A 564 -0.48 12.66 12.42
N LEU A 565 -1.64 12.80 11.76
CA LEU A 565 -1.76 12.56 10.33
C LEU A 565 -0.95 13.59 9.51
N ILE A 566 -0.98 14.87 9.88
CA ILE A 566 -0.18 15.91 9.22
C ILE A 566 1.31 15.60 9.37
N ILE A 567 1.76 15.26 10.59
CA ILE A 567 3.15 14.89 10.86
C ILE A 567 3.51 13.64 10.04
N TYR A 568 2.64 12.62 10.02
CA TYR A 568 2.84 11.40 9.23
C TYR A 568 3.05 11.70 7.73
N ILE A 569 2.21 12.57 7.14
CA ILE A 569 2.35 12.95 5.73
C ILE A 569 3.69 13.65 5.49
N ILE A 570 4.06 14.59 6.35
CA ILE A 570 5.33 15.32 6.23
C ILE A 570 6.53 14.36 6.35
N THR A 571 6.53 13.50 7.37
CA THR A 571 7.68 12.63 7.68
C THR A 571 7.80 11.43 6.75
N SER A 572 6.72 11.01 6.10
CA SER A 572 6.73 9.93 5.10
C SER A 572 7.70 10.19 3.94
N THR A 573 8.10 11.44 3.73
CA THR A 573 9.05 11.83 2.68
C THR A 573 10.51 11.90 3.13
N ILE A 574 10.78 11.83 4.44
CA ILE A 574 12.10 12.17 5.02
C ILE A 574 12.73 10.99 5.75
N VAL A 575 12.03 10.37 6.71
CA VAL A 575 12.63 9.38 7.63
C VAL A 575 11.70 8.20 7.88
N GLY A 576 12.21 6.99 7.61
CA GLY A 576 11.55 5.69 7.80
C GLY A 576 10.85 5.53 9.16
N VAL A 577 11.66 5.52 10.21
CA VAL A 577 11.23 5.22 11.58
C VAL A 577 10.17 6.20 12.08
N VAL A 578 10.26 7.48 11.73
CA VAL A 578 9.38 8.51 12.29
C VAL A 578 7.94 8.33 11.80
N TYR A 579 7.73 8.02 10.52
CA TYR A 579 6.36 7.79 10.03
C TYR A 579 5.76 6.51 10.62
N ALA A 580 6.59 5.47 10.82
CA ALA A 580 6.15 4.22 11.45
C ALA A 580 5.68 4.45 12.91
N VAL A 581 6.42 5.27 13.67
CA VAL A 581 6.02 5.68 15.03
C VAL A 581 4.72 6.50 15.01
N MET A 582 4.56 7.42 14.06
CA MET A 582 3.31 8.19 13.94
C MET A 582 2.11 7.29 13.64
N ASP A 583 2.29 6.21 12.87
CA ASP A 583 1.21 5.26 12.58
C ASP A 583 0.71 4.52 13.84
N VAL A 584 1.63 4.20 14.77
CA VAL A 584 1.27 3.66 16.09
C VAL A 584 0.46 4.67 16.89
N PHE A 585 0.87 5.94 16.91
CA PHE A 585 0.12 6.99 17.62
C PHE A 585 -1.27 7.21 17.03
N ILE A 586 -1.40 7.20 15.70
CA ILE A 586 -2.71 7.26 15.02
C ILE A 586 -3.59 6.09 15.47
N SER A 587 -3.04 4.88 15.52
CA SER A 587 -3.76 3.68 15.97
C SER A 587 -4.20 3.80 17.43
N ILE A 588 -3.33 4.29 18.32
CA ILE A 588 -3.68 4.56 19.72
C ILE A 588 -4.82 5.57 19.80
N CYS A 589 -4.76 6.67 19.05
CA CYS A 589 -5.83 7.67 19.06
C CYS A 589 -7.17 7.12 18.54
N ILE A 590 -7.14 6.26 17.51
CA ILE A 590 -8.35 5.56 17.03
C ILE A 590 -8.96 4.72 18.15
N ILE A 591 -8.14 3.96 18.90
CA ILE A 591 -8.59 3.17 20.05
C ILE A 591 -9.19 4.09 21.14
N GLN A 592 -8.55 5.23 21.43
CA GLN A 592 -9.04 6.20 22.41
C GLN A 592 -10.43 6.74 22.04
N VAL A 593 -10.61 7.17 20.80
CA VAL A 593 -11.89 7.67 20.27
C VAL A 593 -12.99 6.60 20.27
N CYS A 594 -12.63 5.33 20.04
CA CYS A 594 -13.59 4.23 20.07
C CYS A 594 -14.09 3.88 21.49
N GLY A 595 -13.55 4.49 22.54
CA GLY A 595 -13.94 4.23 23.93
C GLY A 595 -12.77 4.00 24.88
N GLY A 596 -11.52 3.97 24.38
CA GLY A 596 -10.34 3.91 25.24
C GLY A 596 -10.32 5.00 26.31
N ASN A 597 -10.75 6.23 25.98
CA ASN A 597 -10.79 7.33 26.94
C ASN A 597 -11.70 7.03 28.14
N VAL A 598 -12.93 6.56 27.88
CA VAL A 598 -13.88 6.15 28.94
C VAL A 598 -13.31 5.02 29.75
N MET A 599 -12.68 4.04 29.09
CA MET A 599 -12.11 2.90 29.76
C MET A 599 -11.01 3.32 30.74
N LEU A 600 -10.09 4.18 30.30
CA LEU A 600 -9.01 4.71 31.12
C LEU A 600 -9.53 5.52 32.32
N LEU A 601 -10.52 6.38 32.10
CA LEU A 601 -11.10 7.20 33.17
C LEU A 601 -11.84 6.36 34.21
N GLU A 602 -12.63 5.37 33.78
CA GLU A 602 -13.34 4.47 34.70
C GLU A 602 -12.39 3.55 35.45
N LEU A 603 -11.32 3.06 34.81
CA LEU A 603 -10.26 2.31 35.50
C LEU A 603 -9.51 3.19 36.51
N ALA A 604 -9.20 4.43 36.14
CA ALA A 604 -8.57 5.39 37.05
C ALA A 604 -9.46 5.66 38.26
N LYS A 605 -10.77 5.85 38.07
CA LYS A 605 -11.74 5.98 39.17
C LYS A 605 -11.74 4.72 40.04
N HIS A 606 -11.83 3.53 39.45
CA HIS A 606 -11.79 2.28 40.21
C HIS A 606 -10.50 2.16 41.05
N VAL A 607 -9.35 2.55 40.52
CA VAL A 607 -8.08 2.49 41.27
C VAL A 607 -8.01 3.56 42.37
N LEU A 608 -8.39 4.80 42.07
CA LEU A 608 -8.30 5.93 43.00
C LEU A 608 -9.32 5.83 44.13
N PHE A 609 -10.57 5.43 43.83
CA PHE A 609 -11.67 5.40 44.80
C PHE A 609 -11.79 4.08 45.57
N LYS A 610 -11.11 3.00 45.16
CA LYS A 610 -11.10 1.72 45.91
C LYS A 610 -10.59 1.86 47.36
N LYS A 611 -9.82 2.90 47.66
CA LYS A 611 -9.32 3.18 49.02
C LYS A 611 -10.26 4.03 49.88
N ARG A 612 -11.25 4.70 49.31
CA ARG A 612 -12.31 5.34 50.08
C ARG A 612 -13.34 4.26 50.37
N LYS A 613 -13.19 3.54 51.49
CA LYS A 613 -14.34 2.85 52.09
C LYS A 613 -15.45 3.91 52.18
N ALA A 614 -16.60 3.65 51.57
CA ALA A 614 -17.76 4.52 51.67
C ALA A 614 -18.01 4.82 53.15
N GLU A 615 -17.62 6.00 53.61
CA GLU A 615 -18.36 6.64 54.69
C GLU A 615 -19.76 6.79 54.10
N ASN A 616 -20.64 5.85 54.42
CA ASN A 616 -21.98 5.80 53.85
C ASN A 616 -22.60 7.17 54.12
N GLY A 617 -22.71 8.00 53.08
CA GLY A 617 -23.41 9.26 53.19
C GLY A 617 -24.82 8.98 53.68
N GLU A 618 -25.40 9.87 54.47
CA GLU A 618 -26.76 9.72 55.00
C GLU A 618 -27.79 9.38 53.89
N LEU A 619 -27.57 9.89 52.69
CA LEU A 619 -28.32 9.56 51.47
C LEU A 619 -28.18 8.09 51.05
N GLU A 620 -26.97 7.54 51.09
CA GLU A 620 -26.66 6.15 50.72
C GLU A 620 -27.22 5.17 51.76
N HIS A 621 -27.22 5.59 53.03
CA HIS A 621 -27.91 4.90 54.11
C HIS A 621 -29.43 4.88 53.88
N LEU A 622 -30.04 6.03 53.55
CA LEU A 622 -31.47 6.16 53.23
C LEU A 622 -31.86 5.32 52.01
N MET A 623 -31.03 5.31 50.95
CA MET A 623 -31.26 4.51 49.75
C MET A 623 -31.20 3.00 50.02
N ARG A 624 -30.34 2.53 50.92
CA ARG A 624 -30.26 1.10 51.27
C ARG A 624 -31.42 0.64 52.16
N HIS A 625 -31.87 1.48 53.08
CA HIS A 625 -32.85 1.08 54.09
C HIS A 625 -34.30 1.40 53.71
N ASN A 626 -34.54 2.36 52.81
CA ASN A 626 -35.88 2.74 52.39
C ASN A 626 -36.12 2.37 50.91
N LYS A 627 -36.87 1.27 50.69
CA LYS A 627 -37.23 0.79 49.34
C LYS A 627 -38.10 1.77 48.55
N GLU A 628 -38.97 2.51 49.21
CA GLU A 628 -39.82 3.51 48.54
C GLU A 628 -38.99 4.69 48.08
N PHE A 629 -38.08 5.16 48.93
CA PHE A 629 -37.14 6.21 48.57
C PHE A 629 -36.21 5.78 47.42
N TYR A 630 -35.71 4.55 47.45
CA TYR A 630 -34.95 3.96 46.36
C TYR A 630 -35.76 3.89 45.07
N ALA A 631 -37.02 3.43 45.13
CA ALA A 631 -37.89 3.35 43.95
C ALA A 631 -38.20 4.74 43.39
N LEU A 632 -38.49 5.72 44.25
CA LEU A 632 -38.80 7.09 43.87
C LEU A 632 -37.59 7.77 43.22
N ILE A 633 -36.40 7.66 43.83
CA ILE A 633 -35.20 8.21 43.22
C ILE A 633 -34.85 7.43 41.95
N SER A 634 -34.93 6.11 41.93
CA SER A 634 -34.69 5.33 40.70
C SER A 634 -35.59 5.78 39.55
N GLU A 635 -36.88 6.01 39.82
CA GLU A 635 -37.84 6.50 38.83
C GLU A 635 -37.55 7.95 38.42
N TYR A 636 -37.17 8.81 39.37
CA TYR A 636 -36.76 10.19 39.13
C TYR A 636 -35.49 10.25 38.27
N SER A 637 -34.44 9.51 38.63
CA SER A 637 -33.17 9.39 37.89
C SER A 637 -33.39 8.85 36.49
N ALA A 638 -34.26 7.85 36.33
CA ALA A 638 -34.61 7.29 35.03
C ALA A 638 -35.36 8.29 34.14
N LYS A 639 -36.19 9.17 34.73
CA LYS A 639 -37.00 10.16 34.00
C LYS A 639 -36.24 11.45 33.69
N GLU A 640 -35.40 11.95 34.59
CA GLU A 640 -34.71 13.23 34.38
C GLU A 640 -33.55 13.16 33.38
N PHE A 641 -33.03 11.97 33.08
CA PHE A 641 -31.76 11.80 32.35
C PHE A 641 -30.57 12.53 33.02
N SER A 642 -30.71 12.96 34.29
CA SER A 642 -29.61 13.50 35.09
C SER A 642 -28.70 12.35 35.49
N TYR A 643 -27.53 12.27 34.86
CA TYR A 643 -26.60 11.17 35.02
C TYR A 643 -25.94 11.14 36.40
N GLU A 644 -25.90 12.28 37.11
CA GLU A 644 -25.46 12.36 38.51
C GLU A 644 -26.34 11.48 39.41
N ASN A 645 -27.64 11.41 39.11
CA ASN A 645 -28.59 10.59 39.85
C ASN A 645 -28.64 9.13 39.38
N ILE A 646 -28.06 8.80 38.22
CA ILE A 646 -27.95 7.41 37.72
C ILE A 646 -26.63 6.79 38.15
N ALA A 647 -25.51 7.53 38.16
CA ALA A 647 -24.22 7.03 38.62
C ALA A 647 -24.15 6.83 40.15
N PHE A 648 -25.12 7.37 40.88
CA PHE A 648 -25.37 7.10 42.31
C PHE A 648 -26.05 5.74 42.57
N PHE A 649 -26.57 5.07 41.53
CA PHE A 649 -27.29 3.78 41.56
C PHE A 649 -26.54 2.71 40.76
#